data_AF-T0TIC2-F1
#
_entry.id   AF-T0TIC2-F1
#
_cell.length_a   1.000
_cell.length_b   1.000
_cell.length_c   1.000
_cell.angle_alpha   90.00
_cell.angle_beta   90.00
_cell.angle_gamma   90.00
#
_symmetry.space_group_name_H-M   'P 1'
#
loop_
_entity.id
_entity.type
_entity.pdbx_description
1 polymer ?
#
loop_
_entity_poly.entity_id
_entity_poly.type
_entity_poly.pdbx_seq_one_letter_code
_entity_poly.pdbx_strand_id
1 'polypeptide(L)'
;MNISSSANVSALVTLQNDLLLTQGKRDGRRITVLGIEENAEGTHALQLDENGNVRIAISPNEDGNKDLVEYKTVALRNIENLHATVYAASDTEHKNPLWEGTPSDHRKNFFDGNEKNPRSYTLDNTAWNGTDANGKAVADGVYDYVIRYTPMVPGAEEQSTTFKVQVDTQKPVITSGYIRFKDGAQQFIARKAKDVGDGGILTEKLVYVTPFDDQGTMVQTSEDKNGTRALENYHVIKANADGSFDLPENIDKKNIYYYVEDFAGNVDYVSLADLVRDQNSGRVQIAVRDAKTNKDLDTMYVYRIKDSNGQYVSVDKTKDINFLNFGHYTAEIFTYDRTEVKFVSSLTQEFDLTEDNSFQTIAFLANTLEYAPVSINFDQPVSKAATIVLKGADGENFVLPAEKYGKNGFGKSVATGQYTLVATLPTGYELAEEAPVISVVAGRNNNYRIGVISKVDLLAALNNQADVTKTAQYFNASADKKEAYDQALQAAQAALTNKVSQEQVNQALASLEAASQALDGKDSNVAALKEAMQAYDATTKTGRYANAKEKVRRDYDRAFQTVALLAVDPTVKQEQINQALAELSRAEGKLNGKATDFSSLEKYIKEELKFQEKNAKFIYAGNEEKEAYLVAFKDAQTILSNPGASQQDVKDALTALKNAKKKLHGKKPKAARRP
;
A
#
# COMPACT_ATOMS: atom_id res chain seq x y z
N MET A 1 -8.36 -66.91 -13.64
CA MET A 1 -8.86 -66.88 -15.03
C MET A 1 -7.75 -66.24 -15.85
N ASN A 2 -7.20 -66.91 -16.87
CA ASN A 2 -6.12 -66.35 -17.70
C ASN A 2 -6.73 -65.67 -18.93
N ILE A 3 -6.70 -64.34 -18.99
CA ILE A 3 -7.23 -63.56 -20.12
C ILE A 3 -6.07 -62.87 -20.82
N SER A 4 -5.73 -63.34 -22.03
CA SER A 4 -4.75 -62.65 -22.88
C SER A 4 -5.28 -61.26 -23.26
N SER A 5 -4.39 -60.27 -23.35
CA SER A 5 -4.66 -58.94 -23.93
C SER A 5 -5.30 -58.99 -25.34
N SER A 6 -4.96 -60.04 -26.12
CA SER A 6 -5.54 -60.30 -27.45
C SER A 6 -6.90 -61.00 -27.42
N ALA A 7 -7.42 -61.36 -26.24
CA ALA A 7 -8.68 -62.09 -26.11
C ALA A 7 -9.86 -61.26 -26.62
N ASN A 8 -10.83 -61.94 -27.24
CA ASN A 8 -12.07 -61.32 -27.69
C ASN A 8 -13.08 -61.41 -26.57
N VAL A 9 -13.08 -60.40 -25.70
CA VAL A 9 -13.91 -60.29 -24.50
C VAL A 9 -14.48 -58.88 -24.39
N SER A 10 -15.61 -58.74 -23.69
CA SER A 10 -16.07 -57.43 -23.23
C SER A 10 -15.34 -57.06 -21.95
N ALA A 11 -14.53 -56.00 -21.99
CA ALA A 11 -13.68 -55.59 -20.87
C ALA A 11 -13.29 -54.12 -21.02
N LEU A 12 -12.78 -53.55 -19.93
CA LEU A 12 -12.03 -52.31 -20.00
C LEU A 12 -10.59 -52.61 -20.40
N VAL A 13 -10.05 -51.80 -21.29
CA VAL A 13 -8.67 -51.86 -21.75
C VAL A 13 -7.98 -50.52 -21.52
N THR A 14 -6.66 -50.56 -21.52
CA THR A 14 -5.81 -49.39 -21.32
C THR A 14 -4.51 -49.54 -22.09
N LEU A 15 -3.79 -48.43 -22.25
CA LEU A 15 -2.38 -48.41 -22.62
C LEU A 15 -1.50 -48.85 -21.45
N GLN A 16 -0.42 -49.55 -21.76
CA GLN A 16 0.64 -49.92 -20.83
C GLN A 16 1.99 -49.73 -21.53
N ASN A 17 2.89 -49.01 -20.89
CA ASN A 17 4.27 -48.82 -21.33
C ASN A 17 5.22 -49.45 -20.31
N ASP A 18 6.26 -50.11 -20.81
CA ASP A 18 7.26 -50.75 -19.96
C ASP A 18 8.15 -49.64 -19.34
N LEU A 19 8.36 -49.69 -18.01
CA LEU A 19 9.35 -48.82 -17.36
C LEU A 19 10.75 -49.38 -17.61
N LEU A 20 11.68 -48.54 -18.04
CA LEU A 20 13.10 -48.84 -18.19
C LEU A 20 13.87 -48.27 -16.99
N LEU A 21 14.22 -49.11 -16.00
CA LEU A 21 14.80 -48.64 -14.72
C LEU A 21 16.15 -47.95 -14.93
N THR A 22 16.96 -48.43 -15.87
CA THR A 22 18.29 -47.86 -16.12
C THR A 22 18.24 -46.53 -16.87
N GLN A 23 17.13 -46.23 -17.54
CA GLN A 23 16.92 -44.99 -18.29
C GLN A 23 15.96 -44.02 -17.60
N GLY A 24 15.19 -44.50 -16.62
CA GLY A 24 14.21 -43.73 -15.86
C GLY A 24 13.07 -43.16 -16.71
N LYS A 25 12.67 -43.87 -17.75
CA LYS A 25 11.56 -43.49 -18.63
C LYS A 25 10.73 -44.70 -19.01
N ARG A 26 9.51 -44.45 -19.47
CA ARG A 26 8.64 -45.48 -20.07
C ARG A 26 8.82 -45.52 -21.58
N ASP A 27 8.75 -46.71 -22.14
CA ASP A 27 8.86 -46.95 -23.59
C ASP A 27 8.04 -48.19 -23.99
N GLY A 28 7.89 -48.41 -25.28
CA GLY A 28 6.88 -49.32 -25.83
C GLY A 28 5.48 -48.74 -25.74
N ARG A 29 4.50 -49.51 -26.22
CA ARG A 29 3.08 -49.20 -26.15
C ARG A 29 2.32 -50.48 -26.43
N ARG A 30 1.59 -50.99 -25.44
CA ARG A 30 0.69 -52.14 -25.61
C ARG A 30 -0.70 -51.87 -25.05
N ILE A 31 -1.70 -52.49 -25.64
CA ILE A 31 -3.06 -52.51 -25.07
C ILE A 31 -3.18 -53.71 -24.13
N THR A 32 -3.62 -53.47 -22.89
CA THR A 32 -3.87 -54.51 -21.89
C THR A 32 -5.28 -54.40 -21.32
N VAL A 33 -5.77 -55.50 -20.74
CA VAL A 33 -7.05 -55.50 -20.02
C VAL A 33 -6.84 -54.88 -18.64
N LEU A 34 -7.66 -53.88 -18.30
CA LEU A 34 -7.55 -53.17 -17.04
C LEU A 34 -8.01 -54.06 -15.88
N GLY A 35 -7.30 -53.99 -14.75
CA GLY A 35 -7.52 -54.86 -13.58
C GLY A 35 -6.93 -56.27 -13.72
N ILE A 36 -6.07 -56.50 -14.71
CA ILE A 36 -5.34 -57.75 -14.91
C ILE A 36 -3.84 -57.46 -14.93
N GLU A 37 -3.06 -58.33 -14.28
CA GLU A 37 -1.59 -58.26 -14.31
C GLU A 37 -1.00 -59.60 -14.75
N GLU A 38 0.10 -59.52 -15.51
CA GLU A 38 0.92 -60.66 -15.89
C GLU A 38 1.82 -61.07 -14.71
N ASN A 39 1.65 -62.28 -14.20
CA ASN A 39 2.51 -62.82 -13.15
C ASN A 39 3.83 -63.37 -13.73
N ALA A 40 4.75 -63.80 -12.85
CA ALA A 40 6.06 -64.32 -13.23
C ALA A 40 6.03 -65.57 -14.14
N GLU A 41 4.88 -66.26 -14.22
CA GLU A 41 4.67 -67.43 -15.09
C GLU A 41 4.07 -67.04 -16.45
N GLY A 42 3.91 -65.74 -16.74
CA GLY A 42 3.30 -65.21 -17.96
C GLY A 42 1.78 -65.34 -17.99
N THR A 43 1.15 -65.70 -16.87
CA THR A 43 -0.30 -65.82 -16.77
C THR A 43 -0.92 -64.53 -16.27
N HIS A 44 -2.06 -64.15 -16.85
CA HIS A 44 -2.73 -62.90 -16.59
C HIS A 44 -3.81 -63.10 -15.53
N ALA A 45 -3.67 -62.52 -14.34
CA ALA A 45 -4.57 -62.70 -13.21
C ALA A 45 -5.36 -61.43 -12.88
N LEU A 46 -6.62 -61.60 -12.47
CA LEU A 46 -7.47 -60.50 -11.99
C LEU A 46 -6.94 -60.00 -10.64
N GLN A 47 -6.80 -58.68 -10.54
CA GLN A 47 -6.41 -58.00 -9.32
C GLN A 47 -7.64 -57.72 -8.47
N LEU A 48 -7.65 -58.21 -7.23
CA LEU A 48 -8.79 -58.08 -6.32
C LEU A 48 -8.44 -57.17 -5.13
N ASP A 49 -9.42 -56.40 -4.65
CA ASP A 49 -9.34 -55.72 -3.36
C ASP A 49 -9.57 -56.71 -2.19
N GLU A 50 -9.47 -56.20 -0.95
CA GLU A 50 -9.67 -57.02 0.26
C GLU A 50 -11.09 -57.62 0.36
N ASN A 51 -12.05 -57.05 -0.36
CA ASN A 51 -13.44 -57.51 -0.42
C ASN A 51 -13.69 -58.46 -1.61
N GLY A 52 -12.68 -58.74 -2.43
CA GLY A 52 -12.78 -59.60 -3.62
C GLY A 52 -13.32 -58.90 -4.87
N ASN A 53 -13.42 -57.57 -4.91
CA ASN A 53 -13.80 -56.82 -6.11
C ASN A 53 -12.59 -56.59 -7.01
N VAL A 54 -12.81 -56.56 -8.33
CA VAL A 54 -11.73 -56.26 -9.28
C VAL A 54 -11.27 -54.81 -9.09
N ARG A 55 -9.97 -54.59 -8.89
CA ARG A 55 -9.37 -53.26 -8.85
C ARG A 55 -9.18 -52.75 -10.27
N ILE A 56 -9.89 -51.68 -10.61
CA ILE A 56 -9.81 -51.00 -11.90
C ILE A 56 -9.35 -49.58 -11.61
N ALA A 57 -8.12 -49.26 -11.98
CA ALA A 57 -7.50 -47.98 -11.64
C ALA A 57 -6.65 -47.45 -12.79
N ILE A 58 -6.73 -46.14 -13.04
CA ILE A 58 -5.95 -45.42 -14.04
C ILE A 58 -5.22 -44.25 -13.39
N SER A 59 -4.06 -43.90 -13.94
CA SER A 59 -3.23 -42.77 -13.54
C SER A 59 -3.03 -41.82 -14.72
N PRO A 60 -3.99 -40.93 -15.03
CA PRO A 60 -3.90 -39.98 -16.14
C PRO A 60 -2.82 -38.91 -15.86
N ASN A 61 -1.56 -39.28 -16.02
CA ASN A 61 -0.37 -38.48 -15.71
C ASN A 61 0.54 -38.28 -16.95
N GLU A 62 0.10 -38.75 -18.11
CA GLU A 62 0.74 -38.63 -19.42
C GLU A 62 2.08 -39.38 -19.55
N ASP A 63 2.32 -40.40 -18.70
CA ASP A 63 3.51 -41.25 -18.79
C ASP A 63 3.36 -42.43 -19.78
N GLY A 64 2.17 -42.59 -20.36
CA GLY A 64 1.78 -43.62 -21.32
C GLY A 64 1.36 -44.94 -20.68
N ASN A 65 1.36 -45.06 -19.35
CA ASN A 65 0.94 -46.24 -18.62
C ASN A 65 -0.34 -45.96 -17.85
N LYS A 66 -1.43 -46.66 -18.22
CA LYS A 66 -2.72 -46.53 -17.55
C LYS A 66 -3.27 -45.10 -17.53
N ASP A 67 -2.98 -44.31 -18.55
CA ASP A 67 -3.47 -42.92 -18.68
C ASP A 67 -4.95 -42.81 -19.03
N LEU A 68 -5.54 -43.89 -19.55
CA LEU A 68 -6.91 -43.88 -20.05
C LEU A 68 -7.59 -45.21 -19.82
N VAL A 69 -8.90 -45.19 -19.86
CA VAL A 69 -9.73 -46.39 -19.93
C VAL A 69 -10.58 -46.37 -21.19
N GLU A 70 -10.67 -47.51 -21.86
CA GLU A 70 -11.41 -47.67 -23.09
C GLU A 70 -12.23 -48.97 -23.03
N TYR A 71 -13.41 -48.99 -23.66
CA TYR A 71 -14.25 -50.17 -23.70
C TYR A 71 -13.96 -51.04 -24.93
N LYS A 72 -13.65 -52.31 -24.67
CA LYS A 72 -13.64 -53.37 -25.66
C LYS A 72 -14.90 -54.21 -25.50
N THR A 73 -15.57 -54.58 -26.60
CA THR A 73 -16.85 -55.30 -26.55
C THR A 73 -16.94 -56.45 -27.54
N VAL A 74 -17.62 -57.52 -27.13
CA VAL A 74 -18.19 -58.55 -28.01
C VAL A 74 -19.70 -58.31 -28.10
N ALA A 75 -20.12 -57.61 -29.15
CA ALA A 75 -21.52 -57.31 -29.41
C ALA A 75 -22.26 -58.56 -29.90
N LEU A 76 -23.20 -59.08 -29.09
CA LEU A 76 -24.01 -60.25 -29.45
C LEU A 76 -25.19 -59.91 -30.38
N ARG A 77 -25.57 -58.63 -30.43
CA ARG A 77 -26.67 -58.07 -31.22
C ARG A 77 -26.19 -56.80 -31.91
N ASN A 78 -26.91 -56.35 -32.94
CA ASN A 78 -26.67 -55.01 -33.47
C ASN A 78 -27.11 -53.99 -32.43
N ILE A 79 -26.28 -52.96 -32.22
CA ILE A 79 -26.44 -51.96 -31.18
C ILE A 79 -26.26 -50.56 -31.78
N GLU A 80 -27.08 -49.62 -31.34
CA GLU A 80 -27.02 -48.21 -31.70
C GLU A 80 -26.71 -47.35 -30.47
N ASN A 81 -26.15 -46.17 -30.74
CA ASN A 81 -25.79 -45.17 -29.73
C ASN A 81 -24.86 -45.69 -28.64
N LEU A 82 -23.91 -46.59 -28.95
CA LEU A 82 -22.94 -47.03 -27.96
C LEU A 82 -22.00 -45.87 -27.61
N HIS A 83 -21.92 -45.53 -26.32
CA HIS A 83 -20.98 -44.55 -25.78
C HIS A 83 -20.67 -44.84 -24.31
N ALA A 84 -19.65 -44.16 -23.79
CA ALA A 84 -19.34 -44.13 -22.38
C ALA A 84 -19.77 -42.78 -21.77
N THR A 85 -20.25 -42.81 -20.54
CA THR A 85 -20.52 -41.62 -19.73
C THR A 85 -19.87 -41.80 -18.36
N VAL A 86 -19.22 -40.76 -17.86
CA VAL A 86 -18.51 -40.79 -16.58
C VAL A 86 -19.25 -39.93 -15.57
N TYR A 87 -19.45 -40.46 -14.37
CA TYR A 87 -20.02 -39.76 -13.23
C TYR A 87 -19.08 -39.88 -12.03
N ALA A 88 -19.10 -38.90 -11.13
CA ALA A 88 -18.53 -39.11 -9.80
C ALA A 88 -19.28 -40.28 -9.13
N ALA A 89 -18.58 -41.20 -8.46
CA ALA A 89 -19.24 -42.35 -7.83
C ALA A 89 -20.22 -41.96 -6.70
N SER A 90 -20.15 -40.70 -6.21
CA SER A 90 -21.11 -40.11 -5.29
C SER A 90 -22.44 -39.74 -5.95
N ASP A 91 -22.49 -39.56 -7.27
CA ASP A 91 -23.72 -39.33 -8.04
C ASP A 91 -24.43 -40.66 -8.34
N THR A 92 -25.03 -41.25 -7.30
CA THR A 92 -25.70 -42.56 -7.40
C THR A 92 -26.92 -42.58 -8.33
N GLU A 93 -27.43 -41.41 -8.74
CA GLU A 93 -28.55 -41.29 -9.68
C GLU A 93 -28.09 -41.01 -11.11
N HIS A 94 -26.78 -40.87 -11.35
CA HIS A 94 -26.16 -40.59 -12.66
C HIS A 94 -26.79 -39.37 -13.36
N LYS A 95 -27.00 -38.27 -12.63
CA LYS A 95 -27.67 -37.05 -13.14
C LYS A 95 -26.71 -36.03 -13.73
N ASN A 96 -25.45 -36.02 -13.32
CA ASN A 96 -24.47 -34.99 -13.65
C ASN A 96 -23.26 -35.65 -14.34
N PRO A 97 -23.32 -35.89 -15.66
CA PRO A 97 -22.20 -36.47 -16.39
C PRO A 97 -21.01 -35.50 -16.34
N LEU A 98 -19.84 -36.02 -15.97
CA LEU A 98 -18.58 -35.28 -15.99
C LEU A 98 -17.97 -35.30 -17.40
N TRP A 99 -18.12 -36.42 -18.10
CA TRP A 99 -17.60 -36.63 -19.45
C TRP A 99 -18.50 -37.60 -20.20
N GLU A 100 -18.60 -37.43 -21.52
CA GLU A 100 -19.40 -38.27 -22.39
C GLU A 100 -18.68 -38.50 -23.73
N GLY A 101 -18.57 -39.76 -24.12
CA GLY A 101 -18.03 -40.19 -25.39
C GLY A 101 -19.03 -39.98 -26.53
N THR A 102 -18.55 -40.00 -27.77
CA THR A 102 -19.42 -39.83 -28.94
C THR A 102 -20.22 -41.11 -29.22
N PRO A 103 -21.55 -41.05 -29.44
CA PRO A 103 -22.32 -42.24 -29.79
C PRO A 103 -21.87 -42.88 -31.11
N SER A 104 -21.81 -44.21 -31.14
CA SER A 104 -21.52 -44.97 -32.36
C SER A 104 -22.34 -46.25 -32.48
N ASP A 105 -22.61 -46.64 -33.72
CA ASP A 105 -23.44 -47.81 -34.04
C ASP A 105 -22.56 -48.99 -34.47
N HIS A 106 -22.89 -50.19 -34.00
CA HIS A 106 -22.11 -51.39 -34.27
C HIS A 106 -22.98 -52.59 -34.62
N ARG A 107 -22.52 -53.41 -35.57
CA ARG A 107 -23.15 -54.70 -35.87
C ARG A 107 -22.72 -55.74 -34.85
N LYS A 108 -23.47 -56.82 -34.71
CA LYS A 108 -23.00 -57.96 -33.89
C LYS A 108 -21.67 -58.52 -34.41
N ASN A 109 -20.81 -58.99 -33.51
CA ASN A 109 -19.59 -59.72 -33.86
C ASN A 109 -19.94 -61.16 -34.26
N PHE A 110 -20.44 -61.37 -35.48
CA PHE A 110 -20.88 -62.71 -35.95
C PHE A 110 -19.78 -63.61 -36.50
N PHE A 111 -18.52 -63.14 -36.54
CA PHE A 111 -17.32 -63.79 -37.07
C PHE A 111 -17.56 -65.04 -37.93
N ASP A 112 -17.53 -64.87 -39.25
CA ASP A 112 -17.76 -65.92 -40.26
C ASP A 112 -16.44 -66.49 -40.83
N GLY A 113 -15.30 -66.23 -40.17
CA GLY A 113 -13.97 -66.57 -40.66
C GLY A 113 -13.30 -65.47 -41.48
N ASN A 114 -13.99 -64.36 -41.79
CA ASN A 114 -13.42 -63.19 -42.44
C ASN A 114 -12.93 -62.18 -41.40
N GLU A 115 -11.65 -61.80 -41.43
CA GLU A 115 -11.07 -60.83 -40.49
C GLU A 115 -11.68 -59.42 -40.59
N LYS A 116 -12.34 -59.09 -41.72
CA LYS A 116 -13.12 -57.85 -41.85
C LYS A 116 -14.36 -57.80 -40.94
N ASN A 117 -14.79 -58.97 -40.43
CA ASN A 117 -15.86 -59.11 -39.44
C ASN A 117 -15.22 -59.45 -38.09
N PRO A 118 -14.74 -58.46 -37.31
CA PRO A 118 -13.93 -58.74 -36.15
C PRO A 118 -14.74 -59.47 -35.06
N ARG A 119 -14.04 -60.24 -34.23
CA ARG A 119 -14.63 -60.98 -33.10
C ARG A 119 -14.97 -60.08 -31.90
N SER A 120 -14.40 -58.88 -31.86
CA SER A 120 -14.67 -57.84 -30.87
C SER A 120 -14.40 -56.46 -31.47
N TYR A 121 -14.94 -55.40 -30.87
CA TYR A 121 -14.60 -54.02 -31.18
C TYR A 121 -13.84 -53.41 -30.01
N THR A 122 -12.78 -52.65 -30.33
CA THR A 122 -12.19 -51.67 -29.42
C THR A 122 -12.72 -50.31 -29.86
N LEU A 123 -13.19 -49.50 -28.91
CA LEU A 123 -14.11 -48.40 -29.18
C LEU A 123 -13.49 -47.07 -28.77
N ASP A 124 -12.76 -46.44 -29.70
CA ASP A 124 -12.05 -45.18 -29.45
C ASP A 124 -12.99 -44.08 -28.91
N ASN A 125 -14.26 -44.11 -29.31
CA ASN A 125 -15.31 -43.18 -28.87
C ASN A 125 -15.66 -43.31 -27.37
N THR A 126 -15.12 -44.32 -26.69
CA THR A 126 -15.30 -44.57 -25.26
C THR A 126 -14.03 -44.29 -24.45
N ALA A 127 -12.92 -43.92 -25.08
CA ALA A 127 -11.66 -43.65 -24.40
C ALA A 127 -11.77 -42.42 -23.49
N TRP A 128 -11.62 -42.62 -22.19
CA TRP A 128 -11.62 -41.57 -21.18
C TRP A 128 -10.26 -41.46 -20.52
N ASN A 129 -9.65 -40.28 -20.56
CA ASN A 129 -8.31 -39.99 -20.05
C ASN A 129 -8.33 -39.18 -18.74
N GLY A 130 -9.38 -39.34 -17.92
CA GLY A 130 -9.47 -38.64 -16.64
C GLY A 130 -9.78 -37.14 -16.75
N THR A 131 -10.46 -36.70 -17.81
CA THR A 131 -10.86 -35.29 -17.98
C THR A 131 -12.38 -35.10 -17.92
N ASP A 132 -12.82 -33.90 -17.55
CA ASP A 132 -14.22 -33.46 -17.65
C ASP A 132 -14.56 -32.97 -19.07
N ALA A 133 -15.82 -32.56 -19.28
CA ALA A 133 -16.32 -32.06 -20.57
C ALA A 133 -15.61 -30.78 -21.07
N ASN A 134 -14.87 -30.07 -20.20
CA ASN A 134 -14.06 -28.91 -20.57
C ASN A 134 -12.59 -29.27 -20.83
N GLY A 135 -12.24 -30.57 -20.76
CA GLY A 135 -10.87 -31.06 -20.90
C GLY A 135 -10.02 -30.86 -19.65
N LYS A 136 -10.62 -30.53 -18.49
CA LYS A 136 -9.88 -30.38 -17.23
C LYS A 136 -9.76 -31.72 -16.53
N ALA A 137 -8.57 -32.04 -16.02
CA ALA A 137 -8.36 -33.24 -15.21
C ALA A 137 -9.33 -33.30 -14.02
N VAL A 138 -9.95 -34.46 -13.83
CA VAL A 138 -10.76 -34.75 -12.64
C VAL A 138 -9.83 -34.97 -11.44
N ALA A 139 -10.36 -34.81 -10.22
CA ALA A 139 -9.58 -35.10 -9.02
C ALA A 139 -9.38 -36.62 -8.84
N ASP A 140 -8.34 -37.03 -8.11
CA ASP A 140 -8.21 -38.42 -7.69
C ASP A 140 -9.47 -38.85 -6.91
N GLY A 141 -9.95 -40.07 -7.16
CA GLY A 141 -11.19 -40.59 -6.60
C GLY A 141 -11.83 -41.71 -7.43
N VAL A 142 -12.99 -42.20 -6.96
CA VAL A 142 -13.75 -43.26 -7.64
C VAL A 142 -14.81 -42.65 -8.55
N TYR A 143 -14.89 -43.17 -9.78
CA TYR A 143 -15.83 -42.75 -10.80
C TYR A 143 -16.63 -43.94 -11.32
N ASP A 144 -17.91 -43.69 -11.65
CA ASP A 144 -18.74 -44.65 -12.37
C ASP A 144 -18.56 -44.40 -13.87
N TYR A 145 -17.88 -45.32 -14.55
CA TYR A 145 -17.71 -45.36 -16.00
C TYR A 145 -18.82 -46.25 -16.59
N VAL A 146 -19.82 -45.61 -17.18
CA VAL A 146 -21.08 -46.25 -17.62
C VAL A 146 -21.07 -46.41 -19.13
N ILE A 147 -21.08 -47.65 -19.59
CA ILE A 147 -21.31 -47.97 -21.00
C ILE A 147 -22.80 -48.06 -21.26
N ARG A 148 -23.31 -47.27 -22.21
CA ARG A 148 -24.71 -47.24 -22.63
C ARG A 148 -24.83 -47.65 -24.08
N TYR A 149 -25.88 -48.39 -24.42
CA TYR A 149 -26.22 -48.76 -25.80
C TYR A 149 -27.68 -49.22 -25.90
N THR A 150 -28.28 -49.12 -27.09
CA THR A 150 -29.63 -49.62 -27.34
C THR A 150 -29.59 -50.72 -28.40
N PRO A 151 -30.25 -51.88 -28.22
CA PRO A 151 -30.40 -52.85 -29.29
C PRO A 151 -31.13 -52.24 -30.48
N MET A 152 -30.68 -52.49 -31.73
CA MET A 152 -31.33 -51.98 -32.95
C MET A 152 -32.66 -52.69 -33.24
N VAL A 153 -33.64 -52.52 -32.36
CA VAL A 153 -35.01 -53.02 -32.44
C VAL A 153 -35.93 -51.88 -31.97
N PRO A 154 -36.91 -51.45 -32.79
CA PRO A 154 -37.82 -50.38 -32.40
C PRO A 154 -38.48 -50.64 -31.04
N GLY A 155 -38.39 -49.66 -30.13
CA GLY A 155 -38.96 -49.73 -28.79
C GLY A 155 -38.13 -50.50 -27.76
N ALA A 156 -36.90 -50.89 -28.07
CA ALA A 156 -35.99 -51.46 -27.09
C ALA A 156 -35.59 -50.42 -26.02
N GLU A 157 -35.49 -50.87 -24.77
CA GLU A 157 -34.94 -50.05 -23.69
C GLU A 157 -33.41 -49.96 -23.81
N GLU A 158 -32.85 -48.82 -23.38
CA GLU A 158 -31.41 -48.66 -23.23
C GLU A 158 -30.87 -49.69 -22.24
N GLN A 159 -29.73 -50.29 -22.57
CA GLN A 159 -28.97 -51.17 -21.69
C GLN A 159 -27.70 -50.46 -21.25
N SER A 160 -27.28 -50.72 -20.01
CA SER A 160 -26.04 -50.16 -19.49
C SER A 160 -25.25 -51.16 -18.65
N THR A 161 -23.94 -50.93 -18.61
CA THR A 161 -23.00 -51.61 -17.70
C THR A 161 -22.15 -50.55 -17.04
N THR A 162 -22.08 -50.57 -15.71
CA THR A 162 -21.27 -49.63 -14.93
C THR A 162 -20.02 -50.31 -14.42
N PHE A 163 -18.88 -49.64 -14.58
CA PHE A 163 -17.61 -50.01 -13.99
C PHE A 163 -17.17 -48.94 -13.00
N LYS A 164 -16.67 -49.35 -11.83
CA LYS A 164 -16.02 -48.42 -10.90
C LYS A 164 -14.57 -48.29 -11.30
N VAL A 165 -14.15 -47.08 -11.64
CA VAL A 165 -12.77 -46.76 -12.05
C VAL A 165 -12.19 -45.81 -11.03
N GLN A 166 -11.11 -46.20 -10.38
CA GLN A 166 -10.30 -45.32 -9.54
C GLN A 166 -9.39 -44.47 -10.43
N VAL A 167 -9.45 -43.16 -10.27
CA VAL A 167 -8.41 -42.24 -10.77
C VAL A 167 -7.45 -41.99 -9.61
N ASP A 168 -6.17 -42.29 -9.81
CA ASP A 168 -5.12 -42.01 -8.85
C ASP A 168 -3.84 -41.57 -9.57
N THR A 169 -3.45 -40.32 -9.36
CA THR A 169 -2.26 -39.72 -9.95
C THR A 169 -1.10 -39.57 -8.97
N GLN A 170 -1.26 -40.03 -7.72
CA GLN A 170 -0.22 -39.93 -6.69
C GLN A 170 0.71 -41.13 -6.76
N LYS A 171 2.02 -40.89 -6.84
CA LYS A 171 3.02 -41.97 -6.78
C LYS A 171 3.07 -42.59 -5.38
N PRO A 172 3.26 -43.93 -5.27
CA PRO A 172 3.67 -44.52 -4.01
C PRO A 172 5.03 -43.95 -3.58
N VAL A 173 5.35 -44.08 -2.30
CA VAL A 173 6.60 -43.56 -1.73
C VAL A 173 7.37 -44.70 -1.09
N ILE A 174 8.56 -44.98 -1.64
CA ILE A 174 9.55 -45.82 -0.99
C ILE A 174 10.01 -45.08 0.25
N THR A 175 9.87 -45.70 1.43
CA THR A 175 10.18 -45.02 2.68
C THR A 175 11.68 -45.00 2.94
N SER A 176 12.26 -46.13 3.35
CA SER A 176 13.69 -46.32 3.57
C SER A 176 14.05 -47.80 3.57
N GLY A 177 15.34 -48.13 3.54
CA GLY A 177 15.79 -49.49 3.79
C GLY A 177 17.21 -49.53 4.33
N TYR A 178 17.60 -50.68 4.87
CA TYR A 178 18.93 -50.90 5.41
C TYR A 178 19.45 -52.29 5.03
N ILE A 179 20.77 -52.47 5.15
CA ILE A 179 21.42 -53.76 4.96
C ILE A 179 21.88 -54.29 6.30
N ARG A 180 21.57 -55.55 6.58
CA ARG A 180 22.15 -56.31 7.70
C ARG A 180 23.01 -57.46 7.18
N PHE A 181 23.87 -57.98 8.03
CA PHE A 181 24.61 -59.21 7.75
C PHE A 181 23.99 -60.37 8.54
N LYS A 182 23.58 -61.43 7.85
CA LYS A 182 22.97 -62.61 8.45
C LYS A 182 23.36 -63.85 7.64
N ASP A 183 23.68 -64.94 8.34
CA ASP A 183 24.00 -66.24 7.73
C ASP A 183 25.11 -66.19 6.65
N GLY A 184 26.06 -65.26 6.79
CA GLY A 184 27.18 -65.10 5.86
C GLY A 184 26.91 -64.22 4.63
N ALA A 185 25.68 -63.70 4.47
CA ALA A 185 25.27 -62.88 3.33
C ALA A 185 24.77 -61.49 3.75
N GLN A 186 24.84 -60.53 2.82
CA GLN A 186 24.17 -59.24 2.98
C GLN A 186 22.68 -59.40 2.69
N GLN A 187 21.84 -58.94 3.60
CA GLN A 187 20.39 -58.91 3.44
C GLN A 187 19.89 -57.49 3.41
N PHE A 188 19.15 -57.13 2.35
CA PHE A 188 18.42 -55.87 2.29
C PHE A 188 17.05 -56.02 2.94
N ILE A 189 16.67 -55.02 3.73
CA ILE A 189 15.36 -54.91 4.36
C ILE A 189 14.75 -53.59 3.92
N ALA A 190 13.71 -53.68 3.10
CA ALA A 190 12.85 -52.55 2.82
C ALA A 190 11.91 -52.32 4.01
N ARG A 191 11.75 -51.06 4.41
CA ARG A 191 10.59 -50.69 5.23
C ARG A 191 9.37 -50.56 4.35
N LYS A 192 8.20 -50.75 4.95
CA LYS A 192 6.92 -50.70 4.27
C LYS A 192 6.82 -49.41 3.43
N ALA A 193 6.56 -49.55 2.13
CA ALA A 193 6.28 -48.40 1.29
C ALA A 193 4.94 -47.77 1.69
N LYS A 194 4.80 -46.47 1.42
CA LYS A 194 3.60 -45.71 1.72
C LYS A 194 2.83 -45.47 0.44
N ASP A 195 1.55 -45.85 0.44
CA ASP A 195 0.62 -45.36 -0.56
C ASP A 195 0.20 -43.93 -0.20
N VAL A 196 0.37 -43.00 -1.14
CA VAL A 196 0.00 -41.59 -0.95
C VAL A 196 -1.41 -41.32 -1.47
N GLY A 197 -1.81 -42.04 -2.53
CA GLY A 197 -3.14 -42.01 -3.08
C GLY A 197 -4.06 -43.01 -2.38
N ASP A 198 -5.19 -43.29 -3.03
CA ASP A 198 -6.21 -44.24 -2.57
C ASP A 198 -6.23 -45.53 -3.42
N GLY A 199 -5.28 -45.68 -4.35
CA GLY A 199 -5.20 -46.77 -5.32
C GLY A 199 -4.72 -48.11 -4.75
N GLY A 200 -3.92 -48.10 -3.68
CA GLY A 200 -3.27 -49.26 -3.08
C GLY A 200 -1.98 -49.67 -3.78
N ILE A 201 -1.03 -50.23 -3.02
CA ILE A 201 0.19 -50.83 -3.57
C ILE A 201 -0.14 -52.17 -4.23
N LEU A 202 0.25 -52.31 -5.51
CA LEU A 202 0.11 -53.52 -6.30
C LEU A 202 1.27 -54.48 -6.04
N THR A 203 2.51 -53.98 -6.16
CA THR A 203 3.70 -54.82 -6.02
C THR A 203 4.86 -54.06 -5.41
N GLU A 204 5.64 -54.77 -4.60
CA GLU A 204 6.95 -54.36 -4.10
C GLU A 204 7.96 -55.45 -4.47
N LYS A 205 9.05 -55.07 -5.15
CA LYS A 205 10.06 -56.05 -5.58
C LYS A 205 11.46 -55.45 -5.58
N LEU A 206 12.45 -56.30 -5.34
CA LEU A 206 13.86 -55.98 -5.53
C LEU A 206 14.35 -56.64 -6.81
N VAL A 207 14.95 -55.87 -7.70
CA VAL A 207 15.44 -56.36 -9.00
C VAL A 207 16.84 -55.88 -9.27
N TYR A 208 17.59 -56.59 -10.12
CA TYR A 208 18.79 -56.06 -10.73
C TYR A 208 18.72 -56.18 -12.25
N VAL A 209 19.40 -55.26 -12.95
CA VAL A 209 19.41 -55.19 -14.41
C VAL A 209 20.79 -55.56 -14.93
N THR A 210 20.85 -56.46 -15.92
CA THR A 210 22.09 -56.80 -16.63
C THR A 210 21.96 -56.46 -18.11
N PRO A 211 23.07 -56.39 -18.87
CA PRO A 211 22.98 -56.44 -20.33
C PRO A 211 22.34 -57.74 -20.83
N PHE A 212 21.79 -57.71 -22.04
CA PHE A 212 21.33 -58.89 -22.78
C PHE A 212 22.48 -59.64 -23.47
N ASP A 213 23.58 -58.95 -23.76
CA ASP A 213 24.71 -59.48 -24.51
C ASP A 213 26.05 -58.88 -24.04
N ASP A 214 27.15 -59.45 -24.52
CA ASP A 214 28.51 -58.99 -24.22
C ASP A 214 28.85 -57.61 -24.81
N GLN A 215 27.98 -57.07 -25.68
CA GLN A 215 28.12 -55.72 -26.24
C GLN A 215 27.55 -54.65 -25.30
N GLY A 216 26.88 -55.05 -24.22
CA GLY A 216 26.32 -54.12 -23.24
C GLY A 216 24.91 -53.63 -23.60
N THR A 217 24.16 -54.35 -24.46
CA THR A 217 22.79 -53.97 -24.82
C THR A 217 21.88 -54.04 -23.60
N MET A 218 21.39 -52.89 -23.12
CA MET A 218 20.53 -52.83 -21.92
C MET A 218 19.04 -52.94 -22.23
N VAL A 219 18.62 -52.55 -23.43
CA VAL A 219 17.21 -52.53 -23.85
C VAL A 219 17.03 -53.29 -25.15
N GLN A 220 16.05 -54.19 -25.21
CA GLN A 220 15.60 -54.84 -26.43
C GLN A 220 14.15 -54.46 -26.74
N THR A 221 13.86 -54.20 -28.01
CA THR A 221 12.51 -53.95 -28.49
C THR A 221 11.92 -55.24 -29.05
N SER A 222 10.66 -55.52 -28.73
CA SER A 222 9.89 -56.61 -29.35
C SER A 222 8.50 -56.12 -29.77
N GLU A 223 7.91 -56.73 -30.78
CA GLU A 223 6.59 -56.36 -31.29
C GLU A 223 5.69 -57.59 -31.40
N ASP A 224 4.45 -57.45 -30.95
CA ASP A 224 3.41 -58.46 -31.06
C ASP A 224 2.09 -57.83 -31.55
N LYS A 225 1.00 -58.63 -31.57
CA LYS A 225 -0.32 -58.16 -32.01
C LYS A 225 -0.95 -57.08 -31.12
N ASN A 226 -0.44 -56.88 -29.91
CA ASN A 226 -0.95 -55.92 -28.93
C ASN A 226 -0.13 -54.63 -28.87
N GLY A 227 1.05 -54.61 -29.51
CA GLY A 227 1.88 -53.44 -29.70
C GLY A 227 3.37 -53.73 -29.54
N THR A 228 4.12 -52.72 -29.13
CA THR A 228 5.57 -52.78 -28.99
C THR A 228 5.96 -52.82 -27.51
N ARG A 229 6.97 -53.63 -27.16
CA ARG A 229 7.56 -53.67 -25.81
C ARG A 229 8.99 -53.16 -25.85
N ALA A 230 9.41 -52.53 -24.76
CA ALA A 230 10.80 -52.17 -24.50
C ALA A 230 11.24 -52.87 -23.22
N LEU A 231 12.14 -53.84 -23.34
CA LEU A 231 12.49 -54.75 -22.26
C LEU A 231 13.90 -54.47 -21.78
N GLU A 232 14.10 -54.37 -20.46
CA GLU A 232 15.41 -54.58 -19.85
C GLU A 232 15.50 -56.02 -19.33
N ASN A 233 16.73 -56.53 -19.22
CA ASN A 233 16.99 -57.86 -18.68
C ASN A 233 16.91 -57.82 -17.15
N TYR A 234 15.69 -57.80 -16.63
CA TYR A 234 15.37 -57.74 -15.21
C TYR A 234 15.47 -59.11 -14.53
N HIS A 235 16.18 -59.16 -13.41
CA HIS A 235 16.25 -60.34 -12.54
C HIS A 235 15.65 -60.02 -11.19
N VAL A 236 14.56 -60.71 -10.84
CA VAL A 236 13.87 -60.53 -9.55
C VAL A 236 14.65 -61.26 -8.45
N ILE A 237 15.01 -60.52 -7.39
CA ILE A 237 15.56 -61.10 -6.16
C ILE A 237 14.37 -61.52 -5.30
N LYS A 238 14.26 -62.82 -5.04
CA LYS A 238 13.15 -63.40 -4.28
C LYS A 238 13.20 -62.94 -2.82
N ALA A 239 12.06 -62.49 -2.29
CA ALA A 239 11.92 -62.17 -0.88
C ALA A 239 11.96 -63.44 -0.01
N ASN A 240 12.63 -63.33 1.13
CA ASN A 240 12.64 -64.31 2.19
C ASN A 240 11.31 -64.30 2.96
N ALA A 241 11.07 -65.34 3.76
CA ALA A 241 9.85 -65.45 4.56
C ALA A 241 9.66 -64.30 5.58
N ASP A 242 10.74 -63.64 5.98
CA ASP A 242 10.73 -62.46 6.86
C ASP A 242 10.69 -61.13 6.10
N GLY A 243 10.51 -61.16 4.78
CA GLY A 243 10.46 -59.97 3.91
C GLY A 243 11.83 -59.39 3.54
N SER A 244 12.94 -59.96 4.01
CA SER A 244 14.29 -59.55 3.61
C SER A 244 14.68 -60.09 2.22
N PHE A 245 15.72 -59.53 1.62
CA PHE A 245 16.25 -59.96 0.32
C PHE A 245 17.73 -60.29 0.44
N ASP A 246 18.12 -61.52 0.10
CA ASP A 246 19.54 -61.89 0.02
C ASP A 246 20.19 -61.23 -1.20
N LEU A 247 21.20 -60.40 -0.97
CA LEU A 247 21.86 -59.63 -2.02
C LEU A 247 22.91 -60.49 -2.76
N PRO A 248 22.94 -60.43 -4.11
CA PRO A 248 23.98 -61.11 -4.88
C PRO A 248 25.36 -60.47 -4.66
N GLU A 249 26.39 -61.30 -4.50
CA GLU A 249 27.75 -60.83 -4.15
C GLU A 249 28.44 -60.02 -5.26
N ASN A 250 28.12 -60.30 -6.54
CA ASN A 250 28.84 -59.75 -7.70
C ASN A 250 28.06 -58.67 -8.47
N ILE A 251 27.04 -58.06 -7.86
CA ILE A 251 26.25 -56.99 -8.48
C ILE A 251 26.41 -55.70 -7.66
N ASP A 252 26.81 -54.62 -8.32
CA ASP A 252 26.92 -53.30 -7.71
C ASP A 252 25.53 -52.80 -7.27
N LYS A 253 25.43 -52.24 -6.06
CA LYS A 253 24.17 -51.73 -5.47
C LYS A 253 23.50 -50.65 -6.31
N LYS A 254 24.25 -49.93 -7.14
CA LYS A 254 23.67 -48.96 -8.09
C LYS A 254 22.84 -49.63 -9.19
N ASN A 255 23.06 -50.91 -9.45
CA ASN A 255 22.34 -51.71 -10.46
C ASN A 255 21.24 -52.58 -9.85
N ILE A 256 21.04 -52.50 -8.52
CA ILE A 256 19.95 -53.17 -7.79
C ILE A 256 18.94 -52.11 -7.41
N TYR A 257 17.68 -52.29 -7.80
CA TYR A 257 16.60 -51.33 -7.61
C TYR A 257 15.51 -51.92 -6.74
N TYR A 258 15.04 -51.13 -5.78
CA TYR A 258 13.76 -51.37 -5.13
C TYR A 258 12.66 -50.68 -5.95
N TYR A 259 11.60 -51.41 -6.27
CA TYR A 259 10.51 -51.00 -7.14
C TYR A 259 9.19 -51.15 -6.42
N VAL A 260 8.38 -50.10 -6.45
CA VAL A 260 7.03 -50.07 -5.89
C VAL A 260 6.07 -49.51 -6.93
N GLU A 261 5.02 -50.26 -7.24
CA GLU A 261 3.96 -49.85 -8.16
C GLU A 261 2.60 -49.97 -7.46
N ASP A 262 1.72 -49.02 -7.72
CA ASP A 262 0.33 -49.04 -7.26
C ASP A 262 -0.62 -49.67 -8.29
N PHE A 263 -1.89 -49.87 -7.94
CA PHE A 263 -2.85 -50.45 -8.88
C PHE A 263 -3.17 -49.54 -10.08
N ALA A 264 -2.99 -48.23 -9.93
CA ALA A 264 -3.24 -47.24 -10.98
C ALA A 264 -2.09 -47.16 -12.00
N GLY A 265 -0.92 -47.73 -11.69
CA GLY A 265 0.27 -47.73 -12.55
C GLY A 265 1.30 -46.67 -12.21
N ASN A 266 1.13 -45.91 -11.13
CA ASN A 266 2.17 -45.01 -10.64
C ASN A 266 3.30 -45.83 -10.01
N VAL A 267 4.53 -45.40 -10.25
CA VAL A 267 5.74 -46.11 -9.80
C VAL A 267 6.69 -45.17 -9.06
N ASP A 268 7.26 -45.69 -7.99
CA ASP A 268 8.49 -45.18 -7.38
C ASP A 268 9.56 -46.28 -7.39
N TYR A 269 10.79 -45.90 -7.66
CA TYR A 269 11.92 -46.82 -7.71
C TYR A 269 13.22 -46.10 -7.36
N VAL A 270 14.14 -46.82 -6.71
CA VAL A 270 15.43 -46.26 -6.30
C VAL A 270 16.49 -47.35 -6.21
N SER A 271 17.73 -47.00 -6.60
CA SER A 271 18.86 -47.91 -6.48
C SER A 271 19.21 -48.15 -5.00
N LEU A 272 19.74 -49.33 -4.66
CA LEU A 272 20.18 -49.60 -3.30
C LEU A 272 21.35 -48.70 -2.87
N ALA A 273 22.13 -48.17 -3.81
CA ALA A 273 23.18 -47.19 -3.50
C ALA A 273 22.61 -45.89 -2.90
N ASP A 274 21.42 -45.48 -3.35
CA ASP A 274 20.73 -44.29 -2.88
C ASP A 274 19.68 -44.57 -1.80
N LEU A 275 19.21 -45.81 -1.64
CA LEU A 275 18.20 -46.18 -0.64
C LEU A 275 18.79 -46.64 0.70
N VAL A 276 20.00 -47.19 0.73
CA VAL A 276 20.53 -47.86 1.92
C VAL A 276 21.39 -46.92 2.76
N ARG A 277 21.06 -46.80 4.05
CA ARG A 277 21.87 -46.18 5.09
C ARG A 277 21.83 -47.01 6.39
N ASP A 278 22.20 -46.40 7.50
CA ASP A 278 22.16 -47.03 8.83
C ASP A 278 20.76 -47.53 9.18
N GLN A 279 20.67 -48.61 9.97
CA GLN A 279 19.39 -49.15 10.41
C GLN A 279 18.55 -48.11 11.15
N ASN A 280 19.15 -47.17 11.88
CA ASN A 280 18.42 -46.13 12.62
C ASN A 280 18.29 -44.83 11.82
N SER A 281 18.05 -44.92 10.51
CA SER A 281 17.90 -43.76 9.63
C SER A 281 16.63 -43.79 8.80
N GLY A 282 16.12 -42.59 8.53
CA GLY A 282 14.99 -42.30 7.66
C GLY A 282 15.37 -41.28 6.59
N ARG A 283 14.42 -41.01 5.70
CA ARG A 283 14.54 -40.11 4.55
C ARG A 283 13.66 -38.88 4.76
N VAL A 284 14.13 -37.71 4.35
CA VAL A 284 13.40 -36.47 4.43
C VAL A 284 13.49 -35.70 3.11
N GLN A 285 12.36 -35.18 2.67
CA GLN A 285 12.24 -34.26 1.56
C GLN A 285 11.75 -32.92 2.09
N ILE A 286 12.35 -31.82 1.65
CA ILE A 286 11.82 -30.49 1.88
C ILE A 286 11.15 -30.02 0.60
N ALA A 287 9.93 -29.51 0.69
CA ALA A 287 9.18 -29.01 -0.45
C ALA A 287 8.59 -27.64 -0.14
N VAL A 288 8.54 -26.76 -1.14
CA VAL A 288 7.77 -25.52 -1.09
C VAL A 288 6.58 -25.69 -2.02
N ARG A 289 5.37 -25.57 -1.51
CA ARG A 289 4.13 -25.89 -2.24
C ARG A 289 3.17 -24.71 -2.30
N ASP A 290 2.42 -24.63 -3.39
CA ASP A 290 1.36 -23.65 -3.55
C ASP A 290 0.28 -23.89 -2.50
N ALA A 291 -0.07 -22.84 -1.76
CA ALA A 291 -1.01 -22.97 -0.65
C ALA A 291 -2.44 -23.36 -1.08
N LYS A 292 -2.82 -23.13 -2.34
CA LYS A 292 -4.15 -23.45 -2.86
C LYS A 292 -4.18 -24.79 -3.57
N THR A 293 -3.19 -25.07 -4.41
CA THR A 293 -3.17 -26.29 -5.24
C THR A 293 -2.35 -27.42 -4.63
N ASN A 294 -1.57 -27.15 -3.57
CA ASN A 294 -0.64 -28.09 -2.94
C ASN A 294 0.38 -28.71 -3.91
N LYS A 295 0.64 -28.03 -5.04
CA LYS A 295 1.64 -28.45 -6.03
C LYS A 295 2.99 -27.85 -5.68
N ASP A 296 4.08 -28.53 -5.98
CA ASP A 296 5.43 -27.99 -5.78
C ASP A 296 5.59 -26.69 -6.60
N LEU A 297 6.19 -25.69 -5.97
CA LEU A 297 6.52 -24.41 -6.60
C LEU A 297 7.96 -24.47 -7.11
N ASP A 298 8.14 -24.14 -8.39
CA ASP A 298 9.45 -23.89 -8.96
C ASP A 298 9.96 -22.53 -8.48
N THR A 299 10.70 -22.54 -7.37
CA THR A 299 11.28 -21.34 -6.76
C THR A 299 12.59 -21.68 -6.06
N MET A 300 13.51 -20.71 -6.02
CA MET A 300 14.78 -20.88 -5.33
C MET A 300 14.64 -20.66 -3.82
N TYR A 301 15.05 -21.65 -3.03
CA TYR A 301 15.13 -21.55 -1.58
C TYR A 301 16.32 -22.31 -1.00
N VAL A 302 16.72 -21.93 0.21
CA VAL A 302 17.73 -22.61 1.01
C VAL A 302 17.09 -22.99 2.33
N TYR A 303 17.15 -24.28 2.68
CA TYR A 303 16.67 -24.78 3.95
C TYR A 303 17.82 -25.22 4.87
N ARG A 304 17.56 -25.30 6.17
CA ARG A 304 18.44 -25.93 7.16
C ARG A 304 17.62 -26.85 8.05
N ILE A 305 18.27 -27.84 8.66
CA ILE A 305 17.63 -28.75 9.60
C ILE A 305 18.44 -28.75 10.89
N LYS A 306 17.77 -28.65 12.04
CA LYS A 306 18.35 -28.76 13.38
C LYS A 306 17.88 -30.04 14.05
N ASP A 307 18.74 -30.67 14.83
CA ASP A 307 18.36 -31.75 15.74
C ASP A 307 17.71 -31.22 17.03
N SER A 308 17.26 -32.12 17.89
CA SER A 308 16.72 -31.82 19.23
C SER A 308 17.64 -31.05 20.16
N ASN A 309 18.96 -31.02 19.91
CA ASN A 309 19.92 -30.22 20.68
C ASN A 309 20.12 -28.80 20.08
N GLY A 310 19.39 -28.48 19.01
CA GLY A 310 19.51 -27.22 18.27
C GLY A 310 20.74 -27.15 17.35
N GLN A 311 21.44 -28.27 17.12
CA GLN A 311 22.61 -28.33 16.24
C GLN A 311 22.19 -28.58 14.80
N TYR A 312 22.81 -27.87 13.86
CA TYR A 312 22.54 -28.06 12.43
C TYR A 312 23.13 -29.38 11.93
N VAL A 313 22.29 -30.18 11.26
CA VAL A 313 22.72 -31.42 10.61
C VAL A 313 23.17 -31.16 9.18
N SER A 314 24.21 -31.88 8.76
CA SER A 314 24.72 -31.81 7.38
C SER A 314 23.80 -32.60 6.45
N VAL A 315 23.36 -31.98 5.36
CA VAL A 315 22.56 -32.61 4.31
C VAL A 315 23.12 -32.22 2.95
N ASP A 316 23.00 -33.12 1.97
CA ASP A 316 23.40 -32.90 0.60
C ASP A 316 22.30 -32.14 -0.14
N LYS A 317 22.52 -30.83 -0.31
CA LYS A 317 21.56 -29.93 -0.98
C LYS A 317 21.45 -30.16 -2.49
N THR A 318 22.32 -30.98 -3.08
CA THR A 318 22.19 -31.38 -4.49
C THR A 318 21.16 -32.50 -4.68
N LYS A 319 20.70 -33.11 -3.58
CA LYS A 319 19.67 -34.15 -3.58
C LYS A 319 18.35 -33.61 -3.03
N ASP A 320 17.26 -33.98 -3.69
CA ASP A 320 15.90 -33.66 -3.24
C ASP A 320 15.53 -34.37 -1.93
N ILE A 321 16.07 -35.58 -1.74
CA ILE A 321 15.80 -36.43 -0.58
C ILE A 321 17.11 -36.72 0.14
N ASN A 322 17.12 -36.47 1.44
CA ASN A 322 18.28 -36.64 2.31
C ASN A 322 18.03 -37.68 3.39
N PHE A 323 19.09 -38.26 3.95
CA PHE A 323 18.99 -39.16 5.10
C PHE A 323 19.32 -38.44 6.40
N LEU A 324 18.56 -38.77 7.44
CA LEU A 324 18.82 -38.38 8.81
C LEU A 324 18.63 -39.61 9.70
N ASN A 325 19.29 -39.61 10.86
CA ASN A 325 19.00 -40.62 11.87
C ASN A 325 17.57 -40.44 12.40
N PHE A 326 17.05 -41.45 13.08
CA PHE A 326 15.79 -41.32 13.81
C PHE A 326 15.94 -40.33 14.96
N GLY A 327 14.93 -39.50 15.13
CA GLY A 327 14.93 -38.42 16.09
C GLY A 327 13.98 -37.29 15.72
N HIS A 328 13.95 -36.30 16.61
CA HIS A 328 13.19 -35.07 16.46
C HIS A 328 14.04 -33.99 15.80
N TYR A 329 13.45 -33.29 14.83
CA TYR A 329 14.11 -32.28 14.03
C TYR A 329 13.22 -31.06 13.79
N THR A 330 13.87 -29.93 13.48
CA THR A 330 13.21 -28.73 12.97
C THR A 330 13.80 -28.38 11.61
N ALA A 331 12.99 -28.40 10.56
CA ALA A 331 13.32 -27.82 9.26
C ALA A 331 13.00 -26.32 9.25
N GLU A 332 13.87 -25.52 8.65
CA GLU A 332 13.66 -24.09 8.49
C GLU A 332 14.03 -23.61 7.09
N ILE A 333 13.21 -22.73 6.52
CA ILE A 333 13.55 -21.97 5.31
C ILE A 333 14.44 -20.80 5.74
N PHE A 334 15.72 -20.87 5.38
CA PHE A 334 16.73 -19.88 5.73
C PHE A 334 16.66 -18.65 4.82
N THR A 335 16.60 -18.88 3.50
CA THR A 335 16.47 -17.83 2.48
C THR A 335 15.60 -18.33 1.34
N TYR A 336 14.93 -17.43 0.64
CA TYR A 336 14.10 -17.72 -0.52
C TYR A 336 13.99 -16.48 -1.40
N ASP A 337 13.55 -16.65 -2.65
CA ASP A 337 13.25 -15.52 -3.52
C ASP A 337 11.93 -14.84 -3.12
N ARG A 338 12.06 -13.69 -2.44
CA ARG A 338 10.93 -12.86 -1.99
C ARG A 338 10.22 -12.14 -3.12
N THR A 339 10.74 -12.20 -4.35
CA THR A 339 10.12 -11.65 -5.54
C THR A 339 9.28 -12.69 -6.28
N GLU A 340 9.47 -13.97 -6.01
CA GLU A 340 8.70 -15.05 -6.64
C GLU A 340 7.57 -15.56 -5.77
N VAL A 341 7.81 -15.69 -4.46
CA VAL A 341 6.87 -16.33 -3.55
C VAL A 341 6.74 -15.62 -2.21
N LYS A 342 5.59 -15.84 -1.57
CA LYS A 342 5.30 -15.40 -0.21
C LYS A 342 4.77 -16.56 0.62
N PHE A 343 5.54 -16.97 1.63
CA PHE A 343 5.14 -18.02 2.56
C PHE A 343 3.91 -17.62 3.36
N VAL A 344 2.96 -18.55 3.47
CA VAL A 344 1.79 -18.45 4.34
C VAL A 344 1.87 -19.44 5.51
N SER A 345 2.69 -20.50 5.40
CA SER A 345 3.07 -21.32 6.54
C SER A 345 4.15 -20.63 7.39
N SER A 346 4.38 -21.16 8.59
CA SER A 346 5.61 -20.88 9.33
C SER A 346 6.84 -21.22 8.47
N LEU A 347 7.91 -20.43 8.58
CA LEU A 347 9.22 -20.73 7.97
C LEU A 347 9.99 -21.79 8.75
N THR A 348 9.43 -22.31 9.85
CA THR A 348 9.97 -23.41 10.65
C THR A 348 8.91 -24.49 10.83
N GLN A 349 9.30 -25.75 10.68
CA GLN A 349 8.42 -26.92 10.90
C GLN A 349 9.18 -28.00 11.66
N GLU A 350 8.54 -28.54 12.69
CA GLU A 350 9.05 -29.67 13.47
C GLU A 350 8.56 -31.00 12.90
N PHE A 351 9.39 -32.04 12.99
CA PHE A 351 9.06 -33.38 12.51
C PHE A 351 9.87 -34.47 13.22
N ASP A 352 9.29 -35.67 13.32
CA ASP A 352 9.90 -36.84 13.95
C ASP A 352 10.16 -37.96 12.94
N LEU A 353 11.44 -38.28 12.68
CA LEU A 353 11.77 -39.48 11.93
C LEU A 353 11.86 -40.67 12.87
N THR A 354 11.09 -41.70 12.57
CA THR A 354 11.00 -42.92 13.36
C THR A 354 11.04 -44.14 12.45
N GLU A 355 11.07 -45.35 13.02
CA GLU A 355 11.00 -46.57 12.23
C GLU A 355 9.67 -46.72 11.47
N ASP A 356 8.54 -46.40 12.11
CA ASP A 356 7.20 -46.48 11.50
C ASP A 356 6.93 -45.34 10.51
N ASN A 357 7.62 -44.20 10.69
CA ASN A 357 7.51 -43.02 9.84
C ASN A 357 8.90 -42.59 9.35
N SER A 358 9.54 -43.49 8.61
CA SER A 358 10.92 -43.36 8.17
C SER A 358 11.08 -42.58 6.88
N PHE A 359 10.00 -42.00 6.35
CA PHE A 359 10.04 -41.03 5.26
C PHE A 359 9.05 -39.90 5.53
N GLN A 360 9.49 -38.66 5.38
CA GLN A 360 8.61 -37.50 5.44
C GLN A 360 8.92 -36.44 4.40
N THR A 361 7.87 -35.88 3.81
CA THR A 361 7.93 -34.63 3.05
C THR A 361 7.49 -33.49 3.97
N ILE A 362 8.39 -32.55 4.25
CA ILE A 362 8.10 -31.35 5.03
C ILE A 362 7.76 -30.22 4.07
N ALA A 363 6.46 -29.91 3.97
CA ALA A 363 5.91 -28.98 2.99
C ALA A 363 5.71 -27.59 3.59
N PHE A 364 6.42 -26.60 3.06
CA PHE A 364 6.22 -25.18 3.38
C PHE A 364 5.25 -24.56 2.37
N LEU A 365 4.16 -23.97 2.84
CA LEU A 365 3.11 -23.43 1.98
C LEU A 365 3.40 -21.96 1.64
N ALA A 366 3.35 -21.63 0.35
CA ALA A 366 3.54 -20.28 -0.17
C ALA A 366 2.56 -19.95 -1.30
N ASN A 367 2.35 -18.67 -1.55
CA ASN A 367 1.66 -18.16 -2.74
C ASN A 367 2.69 -17.60 -3.72
N THR A 368 2.50 -17.80 -5.01
CA THR A 368 3.27 -17.09 -6.04
C THR A 368 2.92 -15.61 -6.06
N LEU A 369 3.92 -14.77 -6.29
CA LEU A 369 3.80 -13.33 -6.41
C LEU A 369 3.76 -12.94 -7.88
N GLU A 370 2.62 -12.42 -8.33
CA GLU A 370 2.51 -11.76 -9.63
C GLU A 370 2.69 -10.26 -9.47
N TYR A 371 3.44 -9.64 -10.38
CA TYR A 371 3.67 -8.19 -10.40
C TYR A 371 2.90 -7.53 -11.54
N ALA A 372 2.31 -6.37 -11.27
CA ALA A 372 1.66 -5.56 -12.28
C ALA A 372 2.02 -4.08 -12.13
N PRO A 373 2.10 -3.32 -13.25
CA PRO A 373 2.35 -1.89 -13.20
C PRO A 373 1.17 -1.15 -12.54
N VAL A 374 1.50 -0.22 -11.64
CA VAL A 374 0.56 0.71 -11.03
C VAL A 374 1.02 2.15 -11.23
N SER A 375 0.10 3.03 -11.57
CA SER A 375 0.32 4.48 -11.75
C SER A 375 -0.73 5.26 -10.96
N ILE A 376 -0.25 6.12 -10.06
CA ILE A 376 -1.06 7.05 -9.27
C ILE A 376 -0.92 8.44 -9.86
N ASN A 377 -1.99 8.96 -10.44
CA ASN A 377 -2.02 10.26 -11.11
C ASN A 377 -2.82 11.26 -10.27
N PHE A 378 -2.17 12.34 -9.85
CA PHE A 378 -2.84 13.40 -9.12
C PHE A 378 -3.54 14.38 -10.08
N ASP A 379 -4.75 14.79 -9.72
CA ASP A 379 -5.53 15.75 -10.50
C ASP A 379 -4.97 17.18 -10.48
N GLN A 380 -4.15 17.49 -9.48
CA GLN A 380 -3.38 18.72 -9.35
C GLN A 380 -1.86 18.49 -9.48
N PRO A 381 -1.07 19.52 -9.85
CA PRO A 381 0.38 19.44 -9.83
C PRO A 381 0.93 19.15 -8.43
N VAL A 382 1.58 18.01 -8.27
CA VAL A 382 2.29 17.63 -7.04
C VAL A 382 3.79 17.62 -7.31
N SER A 383 4.58 18.16 -6.38
CA SER A 383 6.04 18.15 -6.48
C SER A 383 6.59 16.74 -6.66
N LYS A 384 7.57 16.56 -7.55
CA LYS A 384 8.26 15.27 -7.74
C LYS A 384 9.04 14.82 -6.50
N ALA A 385 9.24 15.70 -5.53
CA ALA A 385 9.84 15.36 -4.23
C ALA A 385 8.82 14.75 -3.23
N ALA A 386 7.53 14.72 -3.57
CA ALA A 386 6.52 14.05 -2.75
C ALA A 386 6.83 12.55 -2.63
N THR A 387 6.60 11.99 -1.45
CA THR A 387 6.80 10.57 -1.20
C THR A 387 5.46 9.85 -1.26
N ILE A 388 5.29 9.00 -2.28
CA ILE A 388 4.07 8.22 -2.50
C ILE A 388 4.35 6.77 -2.17
N VAL A 389 3.58 6.19 -1.25
CA VAL A 389 3.80 4.83 -0.75
C VAL A 389 2.50 4.04 -0.82
N LEU A 390 2.56 2.84 -1.37
CA LEU A 390 1.53 1.82 -1.22
C LEU A 390 1.88 0.93 -0.02
N LYS A 391 1.02 0.90 0.99
CA LYS A 391 1.16 0.07 2.19
C LYS A 391 0.25 -1.14 2.11
N GLY A 392 0.83 -2.34 2.15
CA GLY A 392 0.10 -3.61 2.22
C GLY A 392 -0.27 -3.96 3.67
N ALA A 393 -1.27 -4.83 3.84
CA ALA A 393 -1.74 -5.27 5.17
C ALA A 393 -0.62 -5.96 5.99
N ASP A 394 0.31 -6.64 5.30
CA ASP A 394 1.38 -7.42 5.93
C ASP A 394 2.66 -6.61 6.19
N GLY A 395 2.56 -5.28 6.17
CA GLY A 395 3.70 -4.37 6.41
C GLY A 395 4.59 -4.10 5.20
N GLU A 396 4.26 -4.67 4.03
CA GLU A 396 4.93 -4.35 2.76
C GLU A 396 4.73 -2.88 2.39
N ASN A 397 5.80 -2.21 1.96
CA ASN A 397 5.75 -0.81 1.56
C ASN A 397 6.42 -0.62 0.19
N PHE A 398 5.66 -0.12 -0.77
CA PHE A 398 6.16 0.19 -2.10
C PHE A 398 6.22 1.70 -2.30
N VAL A 399 7.41 2.28 -2.27
CA VAL A 399 7.63 3.67 -2.69
C VAL A 399 7.48 3.76 -4.21
N LEU A 400 6.59 4.62 -4.69
CA LEU A 400 6.35 4.87 -6.10
C LEU A 400 7.20 6.08 -6.54
N PRO A 401 8.14 5.92 -7.48
CA PRO A 401 8.91 7.04 -8.02
C PRO A 401 8.04 7.91 -8.93
N ALA A 402 8.41 9.19 -9.05
CA ALA A 402 7.79 10.09 -10.03
C ALA A 402 8.04 9.58 -11.46
N GLU A 403 6.98 9.53 -12.25
CA GLU A 403 7.07 9.07 -13.63
C GLU A 403 7.79 10.11 -14.50
N LYS A 404 8.58 9.63 -15.47
CA LYS A 404 9.33 10.50 -16.38
C LYS A 404 8.42 11.25 -17.35
N TYR A 405 7.37 10.58 -17.84
CA TYR A 405 6.46 11.09 -18.87
C TYR A 405 5.01 11.24 -18.39
N GLY A 406 4.66 10.68 -17.23
CA GLY A 406 3.34 10.80 -16.62
C GLY A 406 3.09 12.21 -16.09
N LYS A 407 1.90 12.76 -16.36
CA LYS A 407 1.49 14.07 -15.85
C LYS A 407 1.06 13.91 -14.38
N ASN A 408 1.88 14.40 -13.45
CA ASN A 408 1.66 14.26 -12.00
C ASN A 408 1.54 12.79 -11.56
N GLY A 409 2.18 11.88 -12.30
CA GLY A 409 2.12 10.44 -12.10
C GLY A 409 3.26 9.92 -11.24
N PHE A 410 2.96 8.94 -10.39
CA PHE A 410 3.93 8.17 -9.62
C PHE A 410 3.63 6.68 -9.80
N GLY A 411 4.62 5.88 -10.19
CA GLY A 411 4.33 4.50 -10.57
C GLY A 411 5.54 3.60 -10.71
N LYS A 412 5.30 2.31 -10.52
CA LYS A 412 6.22 1.19 -10.78
C LYS A 412 5.42 -0.12 -10.82
N SER A 413 6.07 -1.22 -11.16
CA SER A 413 5.49 -2.55 -10.92
C SER A 413 5.58 -2.91 -9.44
N VAL A 414 4.48 -3.40 -8.89
CA VAL A 414 4.37 -3.92 -7.52
C VAL A 414 3.63 -5.24 -7.53
N ALA A 415 3.72 -6.02 -6.45
CA ALA A 415 2.97 -7.25 -6.31
C ALA A 415 1.45 -6.97 -6.41
N THR A 416 0.69 -7.95 -6.91
CA THR A 416 -0.76 -7.86 -6.95
C THR A 416 -1.34 -7.95 -5.55
N GLY A 417 -2.44 -7.23 -5.30
CA GLY A 417 -3.03 -7.13 -3.98
C GLY A 417 -3.77 -5.82 -3.74
N GLN A 418 -4.24 -5.64 -2.51
CA GLN A 418 -4.83 -4.38 -2.06
C GLN A 418 -3.86 -3.62 -1.16
N TYR A 419 -3.78 -2.32 -1.39
CA TYR A 419 -2.87 -1.42 -0.71
C TYR A 419 -3.58 -0.16 -0.23
N THR A 420 -3.10 0.43 0.84
CA THR A 420 -3.49 1.78 1.26
C THR A 420 -2.47 2.80 0.75
N LEU A 421 -2.93 3.85 0.09
CA LEU A 421 -2.09 4.95 -0.39
C LEU A 421 -1.75 5.89 0.76
N VAL A 422 -0.46 6.13 0.97
CA VAL A 422 0.06 7.15 1.89
C VAL A 422 0.91 8.12 1.09
N ALA A 423 0.54 9.40 1.14
CA ALA A 423 1.25 10.47 0.44
C ALA A 423 1.78 11.51 1.44
N THR A 424 3.09 11.77 1.38
CA THR A 424 3.71 12.92 2.06
C THR A 424 3.79 14.06 1.06
N LEU A 425 2.84 14.99 1.15
CA LEU A 425 2.70 16.13 0.25
C LEU A 425 3.37 17.40 0.83
N PRO A 426 3.77 18.38 -0.02
CA PRO A 426 4.28 19.66 0.44
C PRO A 426 3.26 20.45 1.29
N THR A 427 3.74 21.40 2.09
CA THR A 427 2.88 22.30 2.87
C THR A 427 1.84 22.99 1.98
N GLY A 428 0.59 22.99 2.43
CA GLY A 428 -0.54 23.54 1.67
C GLY A 428 -1.23 22.55 0.73
N TYR A 429 -0.81 21.28 0.72
CA TYR A 429 -1.49 20.21 -0.03
C TYR A 429 -1.93 19.09 0.91
N GLU A 430 -3.09 18.51 0.65
CA GLU A 430 -3.56 17.30 1.31
C GLU A 430 -4.38 16.42 0.34
N LEU A 431 -4.48 15.13 0.64
CA LEU A 431 -5.31 14.22 -0.17
C LEU A 431 -6.79 14.51 0.06
N ALA A 432 -7.59 14.50 -1.02
CA ALA A 432 -9.04 14.68 -0.93
C ALA A 432 -9.73 13.53 -0.16
N GLU A 433 -9.30 12.30 -0.41
CA GLU A 433 -9.78 11.11 0.28
C GLU A 433 -8.86 10.74 1.45
N GLU A 434 -9.43 10.16 2.51
CA GLU A 434 -8.63 9.57 3.58
C GLU A 434 -8.20 8.15 3.20
N ALA A 435 -6.90 7.90 3.22
CA ALA A 435 -6.31 6.57 3.01
C ALA A 435 -6.88 5.80 1.79
N PRO A 436 -6.75 6.31 0.56
CA PRO A 436 -7.31 5.67 -0.63
C PRO A 436 -6.83 4.22 -0.79
N VAL A 437 -7.76 3.31 -1.12
CA VAL A 437 -7.45 1.90 -1.37
C VAL A 437 -7.12 1.68 -2.85
N ILE A 438 -5.98 1.05 -3.10
CA ILE A 438 -5.44 0.78 -4.44
C ILE A 438 -5.40 -0.73 -4.64
N SER A 439 -6.15 -1.22 -5.63
CA SER A 439 -6.15 -2.65 -6.00
C SER A 439 -5.25 -2.87 -7.23
N VAL A 440 -4.16 -3.61 -7.05
CA VAL A 440 -3.26 -3.98 -8.13
C VAL A 440 -3.64 -5.37 -8.61
N VAL A 441 -4.04 -5.46 -9.88
CA VAL A 441 -4.49 -6.72 -10.52
C VAL A 441 -3.55 -7.07 -11.66
N ALA A 442 -3.29 -8.37 -11.83
CA ALA A 442 -2.44 -8.93 -12.86
C ALA A 442 -2.91 -8.60 -14.28
N GLY A 443 -1.98 -8.66 -15.25
CA GLY A 443 -2.29 -8.59 -16.67
C GLY A 443 -2.79 -7.23 -17.20
N ARG A 444 -2.76 -6.16 -16.38
CA ARG A 444 -3.20 -4.83 -16.80
C ARG A 444 -2.39 -3.69 -16.19
N ASN A 445 -2.48 -2.52 -16.81
CA ASN A 445 -2.00 -1.26 -16.24
C ASN A 445 -3.02 -0.74 -15.22
N ASN A 446 -2.62 -0.71 -13.94
CA ASN A 446 -3.48 -0.26 -12.85
C ASN A 446 -3.33 1.26 -12.68
N ASN A 447 -4.18 2.03 -13.34
CA ASN A 447 -4.12 3.50 -13.33
C ASN A 447 -5.19 4.07 -12.39
N TYR A 448 -4.77 4.84 -11.41
CA TYR A 448 -5.65 5.51 -10.44
C TYR A 448 -5.52 7.02 -10.55
N ARG A 449 -6.64 7.72 -10.43
CA ARG A 449 -6.69 9.18 -10.34
C ARG A 449 -7.02 9.57 -8.90
N ILE A 450 -6.16 10.33 -8.26
CA ILE A 450 -6.29 10.71 -6.85
C ILE A 450 -6.46 12.22 -6.73
N GLY A 451 -7.49 12.64 -5.98
CA GLY A 451 -7.78 14.03 -5.72
C GLY A 451 -6.81 14.65 -4.71
N VAL A 452 -6.35 15.87 -5.00
CA VAL A 452 -5.53 16.68 -4.09
C VAL A 452 -6.22 18.02 -3.86
N ILE A 453 -6.31 18.40 -2.59
CA ILE A 453 -6.77 19.73 -2.18
C ILE A 453 -5.53 20.64 -2.08
N SER A 454 -5.52 21.73 -2.85
CA SER A 454 -4.54 22.80 -2.78
C SER A 454 -5.08 23.97 -1.96
N LYS A 455 -4.39 24.29 -0.86
CA LYS A 455 -4.63 25.42 0.05
C LYS A 455 -3.55 26.50 -0.05
N VAL A 456 -2.67 26.41 -1.06
CA VAL A 456 -1.50 27.30 -1.21
C VAL A 456 -1.93 28.77 -1.35
N ASP A 457 -2.90 29.05 -2.21
CA ASP A 457 -3.36 30.42 -2.44
C ASP A 457 -4.11 30.98 -1.22
N LEU A 458 -4.90 30.13 -0.54
CA LEU A 458 -5.55 30.50 0.72
C LEU A 458 -4.54 30.82 1.83
N LEU A 459 -3.47 30.03 1.95
CA LEU A 459 -2.35 30.29 2.86
C LEU A 459 -1.68 31.64 2.55
N ALA A 460 -1.41 31.92 1.27
CA ALA A 460 -0.82 33.18 0.85
C ALA A 460 -1.74 34.38 1.16
N ALA A 461 -3.03 34.25 0.85
CA ALA A 461 -4.02 35.29 1.15
C ALA A 461 -4.10 35.56 2.66
N LEU A 462 -4.21 34.54 3.50
CA LEU A 462 -4.26 34.69 4.96
C LEU A 462 -3.00 35.37 5.53
N ASN A 463 -1.82 35.03 5.01
CA ASN A 463 -0.58 35.70 5.41
C ASN A 463 -0.60 37.20 5.06
N ASN A 464 -1.17 37.58 3.92
CA ASN A 464 -1.30 38.98 3.52
C ASN A 464 -2.37 39.74 4.33
N GLN A 465 -3.35 39.05 4.92
CA GLN A 465 -4.41 39.69 5.71
C GLN A 465 -3.98 40.14 7.11
N ALA A 466 -2.87 39.63 7.64
CA ALA A 466 -2.38 39.95 8.98
C ALA A 466 -2.12 41.46 9.21
N ASP A 467 -1.91 42.23 8.13
CA ASP A 467 -1.68 43.67 8.20
C ASP A 467 -2.91 44.51 7.86
N VAL A 468 -3.90 43.97 7.16
CA VAL A 468 -5.10 44.71 6.73
C VAL A 468 -5.89 45.23 7.93
N THR A 469 -6.03 44.43 8.99
CA THR A 469 -6.71 44.83 10.24
C THR A 469 -6.03 46.00 10.98
N LYS A 470 -4.78 46.32 10.64
CA LYS A 470 -4.02 47.45 11.21
C LYS A 470 -4.13 48.72 10.38
N THR A 471 -4.78 48.68 9.22
CA THR A 471 -4.89 49.81 8.30
C THR A 471 -6.16 50.65 8.55
N ALA A 472 -6.13 51.92 8.16
CA ALA A 472 -7.28 52.80 8.23
C ALA A 472 -8.47 52.28 7.41
N GLN A 473 -8.20 51.55 6.32
CA GLN A 473 -9.22 50.88 5.52
C GLN A 473 -10.07 49.93 6.37
N TYR A 474 -9.49 49.24 7.36
CA TYR A 474 -10.24 48.38 8.26
C TYR A 474 -10.80 49.15 9.47
N PHE A 475 -9.98 49.84 10.27
CA PHE A 475 -10.48 50.39 11.55
C PHE A 475 -11.42 51.60 11.38
N ASN A 476 -11.42 52.28 10.23
CA ASN A 476 -12.39 53.33 9.89
C ASN A 476 -13.53 52.84 8.96
N ALA A 477 -13.56 51.56 8.57
CA ALA A 477 -14.66 51.03 7.77
C ALA A 477 -16.00 51.10 8.52
N SER A 478 -17.10 51.00 7.77
CA SER A 478 -18.43 50.78 8.29
C SER A 478 -18.55 49.44 9.03
N ALA A 479 -19.44 49.37 10.03
CA ALA A 479 -19.51 48.24 10.96
C ALA A 479 -19.87 46.92 10.25
N ASP A 480 -20.78 46.97 9.27
CA ASP A 480 -21.22 45.85 8.45
C ASP A 480 -20.08 45.31 7.56
N LYS A 481 -19.21 46.18 7.04
CA LYS A 481 -18.05 45.76 6.23
C LYS A 481 -16.95 45.10 7.06
N LYS A 482 -16.72 45.59 8.29
CA LYS A 482 -15.79 44.92 9.21
C LYS A 482 -16.29 43.55 9.62
N GLU A 483 -17.56 43.45 9.98
CA GLU A 483 -18.15 42.17 10.36
C GLU A 483 -18.07 41.16 9.21
N ALA A 484 -18.39 41.58 7.98
CA ALA A 484 -18.25 40.74 6.80
C ALA A 484 -16.80 40.28 6.57
N TYR A 485 -15.82 41.17 6.76
CA TYR A 485 -14.40 40.83 6.67
C TYR A 485 -13.98 39.83 7.76
N ASP A 486 -14.35 40.08 9.02
CA ASP A 486 -13.99 39.21 10.15
C ASP A 486 -14.59 37.80 9.98
N GLN A 487 -15.84 37.71 9.51
CA GLN A 487 -16.49 36.44 9.19
C GLN A 487 -15.78 35.71 8.04
N ALA A 488 -15.40 36.42 6.97
CA ALA A 488 -14.67 35.83 5.85
C ALA A 488 -13.27 35.34 6.26
N LEU A 489 -12.58 36.09 7.14
CA LEU A 489 -11.30 35.71 7.71
C LEU A 489 -11.42 34.43 8.57
N GLN A 490 -12.45 34.35 9.40
CA GLN A 490 -12.73 33.16 10.22
C GLN A 490 -13.06 31.94 9.33
N ALA A 491 -13.87 32.11 8.29
CA ALA A 491 -14.19 31.04 7.34
C ALA A 491 -12.94 30.55 6.58
N ALA A 492 -12.07 31.47 6.15
CA ALA A 492 -10.79 31.14 5.53
C ALA A 492 -9.85 30.38 6.48
N GLN A 493 -9.74 30.79 7.74
CA GLN A 493 -8.97 30.06 8.75
C GLN A 493 -9.54 28.65 9.00
N ALA A 494 -10.87 28.53 9.07
CA ALA A 494 -11.54 27.25 9.23
C ALA A 494 -11.31 26.32 8.02
N ALA A 495 -11.38 26.85 6.79
CA ALA A 495 -11.09 26.09 5.58
C ALA A 495 -9.61 25.68 5.47
N LEU A 496 -8.69 26.47 6.04
CA LEU A 496 -7.28 26.11 6.12
C LEU A 496 -7.06 24.91 7.08
N THR A 497 -7.66 24.95 8.27
CA THR A 497 -7.47 23.93 9.32
C THR A 497 -8.26 22.65 9.06
N ASN A 498 -9.50 22.76 8.59
CA ASN A 498 -10.37 21.60 8.37
C ASN A 498 -10.17 21.01 6.98
N LYS A 499 -10.40 19.70 6.85
CA LYS A 499 -10.46 19.04 5.55
C LYS A 499 -11.79 19.38 4.86
N VAL A 500 -11.71 20.16 3.79
CA VAL A 500 -12.85 20.65 3.01
C VAL A 500 -12.60 20.43 1.52
N SER A 501 -13.64 20.45 0.69
CA SER A 501 -13.50 20.32 -0.77
C SER A 501 -12.68 21.46 -1.39
N GLN A 502 -12.10 21.24 -2.57
CA GLN A 502 -11.39 22.30 -3.29
C GLN A 502 -12.30 23.49 -3.59
N GLU A 503 -13.57 23.25 -3.90
CA GLU A 503 -14.58 24.28 -4.11
C GLU A 503 -14.76 25.16 -2.87
N GLN A 504 -14.78 24.56 -1.67
CA GLN A 504 -14.89 25.30 -0.41
C GLN A 504 -13.62 26.10 -0.10
N VAL A 505 -12.43 25.58 -0.41
CA VAL A 505 -11.17 26.34 -0.30
C VAL A 505 -11.22 27.58 -1.21
N ASN A 506 -11.60 27.37 -2.47
CA ASN A 506 -11.69 28.44 -3.47
C ASN A 506 -12.75 29.48 -3.08
N GLN A 507 -13.90 29.04 -2.56
CA GLN A 507 -14.95 29.93 -2.08
C GLN A 507 -14.50 30.76 -0.88
N ALA A 508 -13.80 30.16 0.08
CA ALA A 508 -13.27 30.86 1.24
C ALA A 508 -12.23 31.92 0.83
N LEU A 509 -11.34 31.58 -0.11
CA LEU A 509 -10.38 32.52 -0.69
C LEU A 509 -11.10 33.70 -1.37
N ALA A 510 -12.02 33.43 -2.29
CA ALA A 510 -12.75 34.46 -3.00
C ALA A 510 -13.57 35.36 -2.07
N SER A 511 -14.18 34.79 -1.03
CA SER A 511 -14.95 35.54 -0.03
C SER A 511 -14.05 36.46 0.78
N LEU A 512 -12.86 36.00 1.18
CA LEU A 512 -11.87 36.80 1.90
C LEU A 512 -11.37 37.97 1.06
N GLU A 513 -11.02 37.71 -0.20
CA GLU A 513 -10.56 38.75 -1.13
C GLU A 513 -11.65 39.80 -1.39
N ALA A 514 -12.89 39.36 -1.63
CA ALA A 514 -14.02 40.26 -1.86
C ALA A 514 -14.33 41.10 -0.62
N ALA A 515 -14.35 40.51 0.57
CA ALA A 515 -14.59 41.25 1.81
C ALA A 515 -13.45 42.24 2.12
N SER A 516 -12.20 41.87 1.84
CA SER A 516 -11.05 42.76 1.96
C SER A 516 -11.15 43.97 1.03
N GLN A 517 -11.59 43.78 -0.22
CA GLN A 517 -11.78 44.87 -1.19
C GLN A 517 -13.00 45.74 -0.87
N ALA A 518 -13.99 45.20 -0.15
CA ALA A 518 -15.21 45.91 0.23
C ALA A 518 -15.04 46.83 1.45
N LEU A 519 -13.89 46.78 2.13
CA LEU A 519 -13.56 47.69 3.23
C LEU A 519 -13.53 49.14 2.71
N ASP A 520 -14.37 49.99 3.29
CA ASP A 520 -14.63 51.36 2.84
C ASP A 520 -13.99 52.43 3.73
N GLY A 521 -13.14 52.01 4.69
CA GLY A 521 -12.42 52.91 5.57
C GLY A 521 -11.49 53.84 4.79
N LYS A 522 -11.45 55.10 5.20
CA LYS A 522 -10.55 56.11 4.64
C LYS A 522 -9.49 56.49 5.67
N ASP A 523 -8.39 57.05 5.17
CA ASP A 523 -7.36 57.63 6.03
C ASP A 523 -7.96 58.70 6.94
N SER A 524 -7.58 58.67 8.21
CA SER A 524 -7.98 59.67 9.18
C SER A 524 -7.39 61.04 8.82
N ASN A 525 -8.21 62.09 8.88
CA ASN A 525 -7.82 63.46 8.58
C ASN A 525 -6.97 64.08 9.69
N VAL A 526 -5.72 63.61 9.78
CA VAL A 526 -4.71 64.15 10.71
C VAL A 526 -4.28 65.58 10.38
N ALA A 527 -4.57 66.08 9.16
CA ALA A 527 -4.30 67.46 8.79
C ALA A 527 -5.17 68.44 9.61
N ALA A 528 -6.44 68.10 9.84
CA ALA A 528 -7.33 68.90 10.69
C ALA A 528 -6.82 69.03 12.14
N LEU A 529 -6.16 68.00 12.68
CA LEU A 529 -5.50 68.10 13.99
C LEU A 529 -4.36 69.12 13.97
N LYS A 530 -3.53 69.13 12.91
CA LYS A 530 -2.43 70.10 12.76
C LYS A 530 -2.94 71.54 12.65
N GLU A 531 -4.01 71.76 11.89
CA GLU A 531 -4.67 73.07 11.78
C GLU A 531 -5.20 73.55 13.14
N ALA A 532 -5.86 72.66 13.89
CA ALA A 532 -6.34 72.95 15.23
C ALA A 532 -5.20 73.28 16.21
N MET A 533 -4.05 72.62 16.09
CA MET A 533 -2.88 72.94 16.89
C MET A 533 -2.31 74.34 16.61
N GLN A 534 -2.31 74.76 15.34
CA GLN A 534 -1.92 76.12 14.96
C GLN A 534 -2.91 77.17 15.48
N ALA A 535 -4.22 76.89 15.36
CA ALA A 535 -5.26 77.77 15.89
C ALA A 535 -5.17 77.93 17.43
N TYR A 536 -4.82 76.85 18.13
CA TYR A 536 -4.55 76.88 19.57
C TYR A 536 -3.36 77.79 19.92
N ASP A 537 -2.21 77.63 19.26
CA ASP A 537 -1.03 78.49 19.46
C ASP A 537 -1.36 79.97 19.20
N ALA A 538 -2.10 80.27 18.14
CA ALA A 538 -2.55 81.63 17.87
C ALA A 538 -3.47 82.18 18.97
N THR A 539 -4.44 81.38 19.43
CA THR A 539 -5.41 81.77 20.46
C THR A 539 -4.75 82.04 21.81
N THR A 540 -3.77 81.22 22.20
CA THR A 540 -3.04 81.41 23.47
C THR A 540 -2.19 82.69 23.49
N LYS A 541 -1.87 83.25 22.33
CA LYS A 541 -1.17 84.55 22.16
C LYS A 541 -2.12 85.75 22.11
N THR A 542 -3.34 85.62 22.65
CA THR A 542 -4.32 86.71 22.70
C THR A 542 -4.69 87.10 24.13
N GLY A 543 -5.04 88.38 24.33
CA GLY A 543 -5.63 88.85 25.58
C GLY A 543 -6.90 88.09 25.98
N ARG A 544 -7.68 87.58 25.02
CA ARG A 544 -8.87 86.75 25.29
C ARG A 544 -8.51 85.49 26.08
N TYR A 545 -7.39 84.86 25.77
CA TYR A 545 -6.87 83.74 26.54
C TYR A 545 -6.21 84.21 27.84
N ALA A 546 -5.29 85.18 27.78
CA ALA A 546 -4.51 85.63 28.95
C ALA A 546 -5.39 86.17 30.10
N ASN A 547 -6.52 86.80 29.77
CA ASN A 547 -7.46 87.38 30.74
C ASN A 547 -8.61 86.44 31.12
N ALA A 548 -8.65 85.21 30.60
CA ALA A 548 -9.69 84.25 30.96
C ALA A 548 -9.48 83.69 32.37
N LYS A 549 -10.58 83.24 33.01
CA LYS A 549 -10.50 82.58 34.33
C LYS A 549 -9.59 81.34 34.24
N GLU A 550 -8.78 81.11 35.27
CA GLU A 550 -7.81 80.01 35.31
C GLU A 550 -8.42 78.64 34.98
N LYS A 551 -9.56 78.30 35.58
CA LYS A 551 -10.27 77.05 35.29
C LYS A 551 -10.62 76.89 33.81
N VAL A 552 -11.05 77.97 33.15
CA VAL A 552 -11.45 77.95 31.74
C VAL A 552 -10.23 77.76 30.83
N ARG A 553 -9.09 78.40 31.16
CA ARG A 553 -7.82 78.16 30.45
C ARG A 553 -7.39 76.71 30.57
N ARG A 554 -7.36 76.17 31.79
CA ARG A 554 -6.99 74.77 32.03
C ARG A 554 -7.89 73.77 31.29
N ASP A 555 -9.20 74.06 31.19
CA ASP A 555 -10.13 73.21 30.44
C ASP A 555 -9.82 73.26 28.92
N TYR A 556 -9.42 74.42 28.38
CA TYR A 556 -8.97 74.56 26.99
C TYR A 556 -7.63 73.87 26.72
N ASP A 557 -6.63 74.09 27.58
CA ASP A 557 -5.31 73.46 27.47
C ASP A 557 -5.41 71.93 27.54
N ARG A 558 -6.32 71.40 28.37
CA ARG A 558 -6.58 69.96 28.46
C ARG A 558 -7.22 69.40 27.18
N ALA A 559 -8.21 70.10 26.62
CA ALA A 559 -8.81 69.68 25.35
C ALA A 559 -7.77 69.66 24.22
N PHE A 560 -6.82 70.61 24.24
CA PHE A 560 -5.68 70.62 23.31
C PHE A 560 -4.72 69.45 23.52
N GLN A 561 -4.45 69.04 24.78
CA GLN A 561 -3.63 67.84 25.04
C GLN A 561 -4.20 66.60 24.37
N THR A 562 -5.52 66.43 24.37
CA THR A 562 -6.18 65.33 23.65
C THR A 562 -5.92 65.42 22.14
N VAL A 563 -6.09 66.60 21.53
CA VAL A 563 -5.77 66.82 20.10
C VAL A 563 -4.30 66.51 19.79
N ALA A 564 -3.37 66.94 20.63
CA ALA A 564 -1.94 66.71 20.45
C ALA A 564 -1.55 65.23 20.58
N LEU A 565 -2.18 64.48 21.50
CA LEU A 565 -1.98 63.04 21.64
C LEU A 565 -2.49 62.27 20.42
N LEU A 566 -3.67 62.62 19.91
CA LEU A 566 -4.22 61.99 18.72
C LEU A 566 -3.39 62.27 17.45
N ALA A 567 -2.69 63.41 17.39
CA ALA A 567 -1.86 63.78 16.24
C ALA A 567 -0.61 62.91 16.06
N VAL A 568 -0.20 62.18 17.11
CA VAL A 568 0.97 61.29 17.09
C VAL A 568 0.59 59.80 17.15
N ASP A 569 -0.70 59.49 17.24
CA ASP A 569 -1.21 58.11 17.21
C ASP A 569 -1.41 57.66 15.74
N PRO A 570 -0.61 56.69 15.24
CA PRO A 570 -0.73 56.22 13.86
C PRO A 570 -2.02 55.40 13.60
N THR A 571 -2.76 55.04 14.64
CA THR A 571 -4.00 54.25 14.58
C THR A 571 -5.24 55.05 14.93
N VAL A 572 -5.11 56.39 15.02
CA VAL A 572 -6.21 57.28 15.37
C VAL A 572 -7.40 57.10 14.41
N LYS A 573 -8.60 56.95 14.96
CA LYS A 573 -9.85 56.85 14.19
C LYS A 573 -10.42 58.22 13.87
N GLN A 574 -11.08 58.34 12.72
CA GLN A 574 -11.70 59.61 12.32
C GLN A 574 -12.72 60.12 13.36
N GLU A 575 -13.46 59.22 14.00
CA GLU A 575 -14.41 59.56 15.07
C GLU A 575 -13.72 60.23 16.28
N GLN A 576 -12.54 59.73 16.68
CA GLN A 576 -11.75 60.30 17.78
C GLN A 576 -11.24 61.70 17.42
N ILE A 577 -10.81 61.91 16.17
CA ILE A 577 -10.44 63.24 15.66
C ILE A 577 -11.63 64.19 15.74
N ASN A 578 -12.78 63.78 15.21
CA ASN A 578 -14.00 64.60 15.20
C ASN A 578 -14.41 65.00 16.62
N GLN A 579 -14.38 64.04 17.56
CA GLN A 579 -14.71 64.29 18.96
C GLN A 579 -13.73 65.27 19.62
N ALA A 580 -12.42 65.05 19.47
CA ALA A 580 -11.40 65.91 20.07
C ALA A 580 -11.44 67.34 19.53
N LEU A 581 -11.64 67.51 18.21
CA LEU A 581 -11.79 68.82 17.60
C LEU A 581 -13.06 69.54 18.08
N ALA A 582 -14.18 68.81 18.21
CA ALA A 582 -15.42 69.37 18.76
C ALA A 582 -15.26 69.79 20.23
N GLU A 583 -14.57 69.00 21.04
CA GLU A 583 -14.27 69.32 22.44
C GLU A 583 -13.34 70.53 22.56
N LEU A 584 -12.29 70.62 21.74
CA LEU A 584 -11.38 71.77 21.68
C LEU A 584 -12.14 73.05 21.31
N SER A 585 -12.96 73.00 20.24
CA SER A 585 -13.77 74.14 19.80
C SER A 585 -14.78 74.59 20.87
N ARG A 586 -15.43 73.64 21.57
CA ARG A 586 -16.32 73.95 22.71
C ARG A 586 -15.57 74.61 23.87
N ALA A 587 -14.35 74.16 24.17
CA ALA A 587 -13.53 74.74 25.23
C ALA A 587 -13.03 76.14 24.85
N GLU A 588 -12.62 76.34 23.59
CA GLU A 588 -12.26 77.65 23.04
C GLU A 588 -13.42 78.64 23.14
N GLY A 589 -14.63 78.23 22.75
CA GLY A 589 -15.83 79.04 22.83
C GLY A 589 -16.15 79.53 24.25
N LYS A 590 -15.73 78.78 25.28
CA LYS A 590 -15.92 79.15 26.70
C LYS A 590 -14.88 80.16 27.20
N LEU A 591 -13.83 80.49 26.44
CA LEU A 591 -12.85 81.51 26.83
C LEU A 591 -13.55 82.84 27.09
N ASN A 592 -13.54 83.24 28.36
CA ASN A 592 -14.29 84.38 28.89
C ASN A 592 -13.43 85.61 29.22
N GLY A 593 -12.15 85.59 28.82
CA GLY A 593 -11.29 86.76 28.91
C GLY A 593 -11.70 87.82 27.89
N LYS A 594 -11.47 89.08 28.22
CA LYS A 594 -11.64 90.20 27.30
C LYS A 594 -10.30 90.50 26.60
N ALA A 595 -10.36 91.16 25.45
CA ALA A 595 -9.17 91.72 24.81
C ALA A 595 -8.44 92.65 25.81
N THR A 596 -7.11 92.58 25.82
CA THR A 596 -6.29 93.43 26.68
C THR A 596 -6.36 94.87 26.18
N ASP A 597 -6.70 95.80 27.07
CA ASP A 597 -6.69 97.22 26.77
C ASP A 597 -5.28 97.79 27.02
N PHE A 598 -4.59 98.10 25.92
CA PHE A 598 -3.26 98.71 25.91
C PHE A 598 -3.29 100.24 25.88
N SER A 599 -4.45 100.87 25.70
CA SER A 599 -4.56 102.31 25.44
C SER A 599 -3.85 103.18 26.49
N SER A 600 -3.98 102.80 27.77
CA SER A 600 -3.35 103.48 28.89
C SER A 600 -1.81 103.37 28.86
N LEU A 601 -1.28 102.20 28.51
CA LEU A 601 0.16 101.96 28.41
C LEU A 601 0.76 102.62 27.18
N GLU A 602 0.07 102.54 26.04
CA GLU A 602 0.46 103.21 24.79
C GLU A 602 0.55 104.72 24.99
N LYS A 603 -0.48 105.32 25.60
CA LYS A 603 -0.48 106.76 25.92
C LYS A 603 0.70 107.12 26.82
N TYR A 604 0.94 106.34 27.87
CA TYR A 604 2.00 106.62 28.83
C TYR A 604 3.40 106.47 28.21
N ILE A 605 3.64 105.45 27.37
CA ILE A 605 4.90 105.28 26.63
C ILE A 605 5.16 106.49 25.70
N LYS A 606 4.14 107.00 24.99
CA LYS A 606 4.26 108.20 24.15
C LYS A 606 4.64 109.45 24.96
N GLU A 607 4.09 109.59 26.17
CA GLU A 607 4.46 110.67 27.09
C GLU A 607 5.90 110.52 27.61
N GLU A 608 6.32 109.28 27.90
CA GLU A 608 7.67 108.97 28.35
C GLU A 608 8.74 109.22 27.27
N LEU A 609 8.47 108.95 26.00
CA LEU A 609 9.39 109.32 24.91
C LEU A 609 9.70 110.82 24.90
N LYS A 610 8.67 111.66 25.03
CA LYS A 610 8.85 113.13 25.14
C LYS A 610 9.58 113.53 26.41
N PHE A 611 9.35 112.81 27.51
CA PHE A 611 10.04 113.05 28.78
C PHE A 611 11.54 112.76 28.67
N GLN A 612 11.94 111.69 27.99
CA GLN A 612 13.34 111.32 27.78
C GLN A 612 14.12 112.37 26.96
N GLU A 613 13.51 112.95 25.92
CA GLU A 613 14.17 113.93 25.05
C GLU A 613 14.46 115.28 25.74
N LYS A 614 13.57 115.73 26.63
CA LYS A 614 13.54 117.14 27.06
C LYS A 614 13.63 117.35 28.56
N ASN A 615 13.40 116.33 29.39
CA ASN A 615 13.32 116.52 30.83
C ASN A 615 14.68 116.40 31.52
N ALA A 616 15.07 117.46 32.25
CA ALA A 616 16.33 117.49 32.99
C ALA A 616 16.45 116.37 34.05
N LYS A 617 15.33 115.88 34.60
CA LYS A 617 15.33 114.75 35.54
C LYS A 617 15.87 113.47 34.93
N PHE A 618 15.70 113.27 33.61
CA PHE A 618 16.22 112.11 32.88
C PHE A 618 17.60 112.38 32.26
N ILE A 619 17.80 113.54 31.61
CA ILE A 619 19.05 113.89 30.92
C ILE A 619 20.26 113.84 31.88
N TYR A 620 20.07 114.30 33.13
CA TYR A 620 21.12 114.40 34.14
C TYR A 620 20.97 113.40 35.30
N ALA A 621 20.15 112.34 35.16
CA ALA A 621 20.04 111.28 36.16
C ALA A 621 21.35 110.48 36.30
N GLY A 622 21.57 109.88 37.48
CA GLY A 622 22.69 108.94 37.67
C GLY A 622 22.54 107.70 36.78
N ASN A 623 23.67 107.07 36.43
CA ASN A 623 23.68 105.95 35.48
C ASN A 623 22.75 104.81 35.91
N GLU A 624 22.77 104.42 37.18
CA GLU A 624 21.93 103.33 37.73
C GLU A 624 20.42 103.66 37.69
N GLU A 625 20.02 104.88 38.07
CA GLU A 625 18.62 105.34 38.02
C GLU A 625 18.09 105.38 36.57
N LYS A 626 18.95 105.81 35.65
CA LYS A 626 18.64 105.94 34.22
C LYS A 626 18.49 104.58 33.56
N GLU A 627 19.38 103.64 33.89
CA GLU A 627 19.34 102.27 33.39
C GLU A 627 18.10 101.52 33.89
N ALA A 628 17.79 101.59 35.18
CA ALA A 628 16.56 101.00 35.75
C ALA A 628 15.28 101.54 35.10
N TYR A 629 15.22 102.83 34.78
CA TYR A 629 14.12 103.43 34.03
C TYR A 629 14.07 102.95 32.58
N LEU A 630 15.21 102.89 31.88
CA LEU A 630 15.27 102.42 30.49
C LEU A 630 14.87 100.95 30.36
N VAL A 631 15.23 100.11 31.34
CA VAL A 631 14.77 98.72 31.44
C VAL A 631 13.25 98.68 31.59
N ALA A 632 12.68 99.37 32.59
CA ALA A 632 11.23 99.41 32.80
C ALA A 632 10.46 99.98 31.58
N PHE A 633 11.06 100.92 30.86
CA PHE A 633 10.51 101.49 29.63
C PHE A 633 10.54 100.48 28.48
N LYS A 634 11.65 99.76 28.30
CA LYS A 634 11.78 98.70 27.31
C LYS A 634 10.82 97.55 27.59
N ASP A 635 10.70 97.13 28.85
CA ASP A 635 9.75 96.11 29.28
C ASP A 635 8.30 96.53 28.98
N ALA A 636 7.96 97.80 29.26
CA ALA A 636 6.66 98.36 28.89
C ALA A 636 6.42 98.36 27.38
N GLN A 637 7.44 98.62 26.55
CA GLN A 637 7.35 98.49 25.09
C GLN A 637 7.18 97.03 24.66
N THR A 638 7.88 96.09 25.28
CA THR A 638 7.73 94.66 25.03
C THR A 638 6.31 94.17 25.37
N ILE A 639 5.74 94.60 26.49
CA ILE A 639 4.35 94.31 26.86
C ILE A 639 3.37 94.92 25.86
N LEU A 640 3.60 96.17 25.43
CA LEU A 640 2.76 96.83 24.43
C LEU A 640 2.78 96.10 23.07
N SER A 641 3.92 95.54 22.67
CA SER A 641 4.05 94.77 21.43
C SER A 641 3.63 93.30 21.55
N ASN A 642 3.24 92.84 22.74
CA ASN A 642 2.79 91.46 22.98
C ASN A 642 1.25 91.39 23.03
N PRO A 643 0.57 90.95 21.95
CA PRO A 643 -0.89 90.83 21.91
C PRO A 643 -1.45 89.81 22.91
N GLY A 644 -0.60 88.93 23.45
CA GLY A 644 -0.92 87.95 24.48
C GLY A 644 -0.68 88.44 25.90
N ALA A 645 -0.21 89.67 26.11
CA ALA A 645 -0.07 90.23 27.46
C ALA A 645 -1.44 90.34 28.13
N SER A 646 -1.50 90.01 29.41
CA SER A 646 -2.71 90.16 30.22
C SER A 646 -2.94 91.62 30.60
N GLN A 647 -4.17 91.94 31.02
CA GLN A 647 -4.48 93.23 31.59
C GLN A 647 -3.68 93.51 32.87
N GLN A 648 -3.27 92.45 33.58
CA GLN A 648 -2.41 92.56 34.74
C GLN A 648 -0.98 92.95 34.33
N ASP A 649 -0.42 92.33 33.28
CA ASP A 649 0.89 92.70 32.73
C ASP A 649 0.93 94.17 32.28
N VAL A 650 -0.14 94.66 31.65
CA VAL A 650 -0.26 96.08 31.27
C VAL A 650 -0.27 96.99 32.50
N LYS A 651 -0.99 96.63 33.56
CA LYS A 651 -1.03 97.40 34.82
C LYS A 651 0.32 97.37 35.53
N ASP A 652 0.99 96.23 35.54
CA ASP A 652 2.28 96.04 36.19
C ASP A 652 3.39 96.78 35.44
N ALA A 653 3.42 96.71 34.11
CA ALA A 653 4.33 97.50 33.28
C ALA A 653 4.13 99.01 33.48
N LEU A 654 2.88 99.47 33.50
CA LEU A 654 2.56 100.87 33.75
C LEU A 654 3.01 101.31 35.15
N THR A 655 2.81 100.46 36.15
CA THR A 655 3.20 100.72 37.56
C THR A 655 4.72 100.73 37.72
N ALA A 656 5.40 99.74 37.14
CA ALA A 656 6.86 99.64 37.13
C ALA A 656 7.49 100.87 36.46
N LEU A 657 7.00 101.27 35.29
CA LEU A 657 7.51 102.44 34.58
C LEU A 657 7.26 103.75 35.35
N LYS A 658 6.07 103.92 35.96
CA LYS A 658 5.77 105.05 36.86
C LYS A 658 6.71 105.09 38.07
N ASN A 659 6.99 103.94 38.68
CA ASN A 659 7.86 103.85 39.84
C ASN A 659 9.32 104.12 39.48
N ALA A 660 9.81 103.59 38.36
CA ALA A 660 11.16 103.88 37.87
C ALA A 660 11.32 105.37 37.53
N LYS A 661 10.32 105.99 36.89
CA LYS A 661 10.32 107.44 36.61
C LYS A 661 10.44 108.29 37.87
N LYS A 662 9.76 107.91 38.97
CA LYS A 662 9.82 108.64 40.25
C LYS A 662 11.22 108.66 40.87
N LYS A 663 12.04 107.65 40.59
CA LYS A 663 13.41 107.51 41.09
C LYS A 663 14.44 108.32 40.30
N LEU A 664 14.05 109.02 39.22
CA LEU A 664 14.95 109.89 38.47
C LEU A 664 15.14 111.23 39.16
N HIS A 665 16.37 111.51 39.61
CA HIS A 665 16.69 112.69 40.42
C HIS A 665 17.64 113.71 39.74
N GLY A 666 17.83 113.62 38.43
CA GLY A 666 18.69 114.53 37.66
C GLY A 666 18.32 116.02 37.82
N LYS A 667 19.33 116.89 37.89
CA LYS A 667 19.15 118.36 38.00
C LYS A 667 19.97 119.06 36.93
N LYS A 668 19.36 120.04 36.26
CA LYS A 668 20.03 120.87 35.24
C LYS A 668 21.22 121.61 35.89
N PRO A 669 22.44 121.53 35.32
CA PRO A 669 23.59 122.30 35.79
C PRO A 669 23.26 123.81 35.75
N LYS A 670 23.53 124.54 36.83
CA LYS A 670 23.32 126.01 36.86
C LYS A 670 24.22 126.66 35.81
N ALA A 671 23.62 127.46 34.92
CA ALA A 671 24.36 128.19 33.90
C ALA A 671 25.36 129.16 34.56
N ALA A 672 26.65 129.01 34.25
CA ALA A 672 27.67 129.97 34.62
C ALA A 672 27.41 131.29 33.87
N ARG A 673 27.22 132.38 34.61
CA ARG A 673 27.28 133.75 34.06
C ARG A 673 28.71 133.99 33.55
N ARG A 674 28.87 134.13 32.23
CA ARG A 674 30.08 134.67 31.60
C ARG A 674 30.10 136.20 31.74
N PRO A 675 31.27 136.81 32.02
CA PRO A 675 31.83 137.90 31.23
C PRO A 675 32.46 137.34 29.95
#